data_AF-L8JJ95-F1
#
_entry.id   AF-L8JJ95-F1
#
_cell.length_a   1.000
_cell.length_b   1.000
_cell.length_c   1.000
_cell.angle_alpha   90.00
_cell.angle_beta   90.00
_cell.angle_gamma   90.00
#
_symmetry.space_group_name_H-M   'P 1'
#
loop_
_entity.id
_entity.type
_entity.pdbx_description
1 polymer ?
#
loop_
_entity_poly.entity_id
_entity_poly.type
_entity_poly.pdbx_seq_one_letter_code
_entity_poly.pdbx_strand_id
1 'polypeptide(L)'
;MILALAAISAFANAQVKEKWTASLSGSVSWQQVTASGTFLVGTSSTLAAVDPETGGVNWQLAQFAGVPQEQVQQVGSSPLISVNNKGSIYMVDPFNGSIKFDSQKAGVGEIIDDFVLYQSNGVLIAGKDLSNKPVMVFASLDNGEVAWKLNDDYGRVVSVNELGSGEILVVTIFSNYKINSITGDVIWKNDVSEANKQMEKLGAFGNLMKQVATQQAEKMDFNVKFYKHPSKDIFYVASEQEKQSSFSSSSSTSNMPPSYSSVFYAYNMSDGSRIWEKQLEVDGKLSQLHFHDKGLIILPDDGSNTKINLYDYQSQEGLWGKKGRGVKVKGGIYDYIPVGSGLLLISRNGEKNYLTFLDTNLGILTFEKPVKIDGEVVYTEKVSNGVLYVTTEEANILNTSTGELVLPKSIITSPSLTGHKDGKMYAFDVKEDKLKVLDKSSGTVSDFSSVELKFEGKESPNQLEIRGDGIFVNSDQNVALFDNSGSLLYQNYYEAPREPGLKRALLYAQAVRAAYIGASAYAASGAFQAATPQVKQEDALAGAIVEGVGQAYGELGDAASDFAKKSFQQASARFKASTQARDFMMILSRKEGNQNALLKVNKITGKVDTFIDLGKEKTPNYAVDDVAGLVFYQTGLGTVAGYQLD
;
A
#
# COMPACT_ATOMS: atom_id res chain seq x y z
N MET A 1 30.19 30.43 18.86
CA MET A 1 30.25 29.47 19.98
C MET A 1 29.16 29.88 20.97
N ILE A 2 27.94 29.38 20.75
CA ILE A 2 26.79 29.65 21.63
C ILE A 2 26.70 28.45 22.57
N LEU A 3 26.78 28.68 23.88
CA LEU A 3 26.58 27.66 24.90
C LEU A 3 25.11 27.19 24.81
N ALA A 4 24.91 25.94 24.43
CA ALA A 4 23.61 25.28 24.47
C ALA A 4 23.31 24.85 25.92
N LEU A 5 22.36 25.55 26.56
CA LEU A 5 21.82 25.17 27.86
C LEU A 5 20.73 24.12 27.61
N ALA A 6 20.96 22.87 28.01
CA ALA A 6 19.94 21.83 27.99
C ALA A 6 18.85 22.21 29.02
N ALA A 7 17.73 22.74 28.53
CA ALA A 7 16.59 23.08 29.38
C ALA A 7 15.75 21.83 29.65
N ILE A 8 15.84 21.31 30.88
CA ILE A 8 14.80 20.41 31.41
C ILE A 8 13.53 21.27 31.47
N SER A 9 12.61 21.02 30.54
CA SER A 9 11.37 21.79 30.45
C SER A 9 10.44 21.38 31.58
N ALA A 10 10.34 22.21 32.62
CA ALA A 10 9.25 22.11 33.59
C ALA A 10 7.95 22.47 32.88
N PHE A 11 7.13 21.47 32.53
CA PHE A 11 5.84 21.70 31.90
C PHE A 11 4.88 22.31 32.94
N ALA A 12 4.67 23.62 32.89
CA ALA A 12 3.66 24.32 33.72
C ALA A 12 2.21 24.06 33.26
N ASN A 13 2.01 23.20 32.25
CA ASN A 13 0.72 22.93 31.64
C ASN A 13 -0.03 21.81 32.38
N ALA A 14 -1.36 21.85 32.35
CA ALA A 14 -2.19 20.83 32.98
C ALA A 14 -2.21 19.53 32.16
N GLN A 15 -2.26 18.39 32.84
CA GLN A 15 -2.49 17.07 32.24
C GLN A 15 -3.87 17.04 31.55
N VAL A 16 -3.95 16.36 30.40
CA VAL A 16 -5.23 16.13 29.70
C VAL A 16 -6.21 15.45 30.65
N LYS A 17 -7.42 16.00 30.76
CA LYS A 17 -8.48 15.40 31.57
C LYS A 17 -8.91 14.07 30.94
N GLU A 18 -9.05 13.05 31.77
CA GLU A 18 -9.66 11.78 31.38
C GLU A 18 -11.06 12.02 30.80
N LYS A 19 -11.29 11.51 29.58
CA LYS A 19 -12.59 11.56 28.90
C LYS A 19 -13.53 10.52 29.52
N TRP A 20 -13.01 9.31 29.70
CA TRP A 20 -13.74 8.17 30.26
C TRP A 20 -12.75 7.14 30.83
N THR A 21 -13.28 6.24 31.67
CA THR A 21 -12.57 5.03 32.13
C THR A 21 -13.47 3.81 31.93
N ALA A 22 -12.86 2.68 31.59
CA ALA A 22 -13.55 1.41 31.36
C ALA A 22 -12.91 0.31 32.20
N SER A 23 -13.75 -0.47 32.89
CA SER A 23 -13.32 -1.69 33.59
C SER A 23 -13.63 -2.90 32.74
N LEU A 24 -12.61 -3.70 32.47
CA LEU A 24 -12.66 -4.87 31.62
C LEU A 24 -12.57 -6.16 32.44
N SER A 25 -13.08 -7.25 31.85
CA SER A 25 -12.98 -8.57 32.45
C SER A 25 -11.54 -9.08 32.36
N GLY A 26 -10.88 -9.28 33.51
CA GLY A 26 -9.51 -9.78 33.57
C GLY A 26 -8.45 -8.70 33.41
N SER A 27 -7.18 -9.11 33.47
CA SER A 27 -6.04 -8.18 33.35
C SER A 27 -5.73 -7.87 31.88
N VAL A 28 -5.60 -6.59 31.55
CA VAL A 28 -5.17 -6.10 30.23
C VAL A 28 -3.75 -6.56 29.95
N SER A 29 -3.57 -7.24 28.83
CA SER A 29 -2.28 -7.75 28.36
C SER A 29 -1.70 -6.90 27.24
N TRP A 30 -2.56 -6.40 26.34
CA TRP A 30 -2.20 -5.49 25.25
C TRP A 30 -3.44 -4.71 24.80
N GLN A 31 -3.22 -3.59 24.13
CA GLN A 31 -4.28 -2.81 23.50
C GLN A 31 -3.78 -2.21 22.19
N GLN A 32 -4.66 -2.02 21.21
CA GLN A 32 -4.33 -1.42 19.92
C GLN A 32 -5.55 -0.77 19.27
N VAL A 33 -5.33 0.17 18.36
CA VAL A 33 -6.37 0.73 17.50
C VAL A 33 -6.18 0.14 16.12
N THR A 34 -7.22 -0.44 15.52
CA THR A 34 -7.13 -0.96 14.14
C THR A 34 -7.01 0.18 13.14
N ALA A 35 -6.60 -0.12 11.90
CA ALA A 35 -6.65 0.84 10.81
C ALA A 35 -8.06 1.42 10.63
N SER A 36 -9.13 0.64 10.88
CA SER A 36 -10.53 1.07 10.85
C SER A 36 -11.02 1.83 12.09
N GLY A 37 -10.17 2.09 13.07
CA GLY A 37 -10.50 2.89 14.26
C GLY A 37 -11.13 2.12 15.42
N THR A 38 -11.20 0.79 15.35
CA THR A 38 -11.69 -0.03 16.46
C THR A 38 -10.60 -0.11 17.54
N PHE A 39 -10.93 0.26 18.77
CA PHE A 39 -10.04 0.08 19.92
C PHE A 39 -10.19 -1.33 20.51
N LEU A 40 -9.20 -2.18 20.24
CA LEU A 40 -9.15 -3.57 20.69
C LEU A 40 -8.32 -3.71 21.96
N VAL A 41 -8.82 -4.52 22.89
CA VAL A 41 -8.13 -4.83 24.14
C VAL A 41 -8.09 -6.34 24.36
N GLY A 42 -6.88 -6.89 24.42
CA GLY A 42 -6.64 -8.28 24.82
C GLY A 42 -6.45 -8.36 26.33
N THR A 43 -7.25 -9.19 26.99
CA THR A 43 -7.19 -9.42 28.44
C THR A 43 -6.96 -10.89 28.76
N SER A 44 -6.64 -11.20 30.02
CA SER A 44 -6.54 -12.58 30.50
C SER A 44 -7.85 -13.37 30.38
N SER A 45 -8.99 -12.72 30.12
CA SER A 45 -10.31 -13.36 30.12
C SER A 45 -11.09 -13.19 28.82
N THR A 46 -10.76 -12.21 27.98
CA THR A 46 -11.49 -11.89 26.74
C THR A 46 -10.60 -11.16 25.72
N LEU A 47 -10.99 -11.22 24.45
CA LEU A 47 -10.70 -10.16 23.47
C LEU A 47 -11.93 -9.25 23.38
N ALA A 48 -11.75 -7.94 23.53
CA ALA A 48 -12.86 -6.98 23.52
C ALA A 48 -12.61 -5.82 22.55
N ALA A 49 -13.69 -5.25 22.02
CA ALA A 49 -13.67 -3.90 21.47
C ALA A 49 -14.35 -2.93 22.42
N VAL A 50 -13.67 -1.82 22.69
CA VAL A 50 -14.15 -0.73 23.52
C VAL A 50 -14.43 0.45 22.59
N ASP A 51 -15.56 1.13 22.80
CA ASP A 51 -15.91 2.35 22.10
C ASP A 51 -14.87 3.45 22.42
N PRO A 52 -14.13 3.93 21.40
CA PRO A 52 -13.13 4.99 21.57
C PRO A 52 -13.69 6.29 22.18
N GLU A 53 -14.97 6.59 21.95
CA GLU A 53 -15.60 7.85 22.35
C GLU A 53 -16.16 7.79 23.77
N THR A 54 -16.70 6.65 24.18
CA THR A 54 -17.47 6.52 25.43
C THR A 54 -16.84 5.61 26.47
N GLY A 55 -15.91 4.73 26.08
CA GLY A 55 -15.37 3.68 26.94
C GLY A 55 -16.31 2.49 27.14
N GLY A 56 -17.47 2.47 26.49
CA GLY A 56 -18.40 1.34 26.53
C GLY A 56 -17.81 0.10 25.87
N VAL A 57 -18.01 -1.09 26.44
CA VAL A 57 -17.61 -2.35 25.80
C VAL A 57 -18.64 -2.69 24.72
N ASN A 58 -18.25 -2.56 23.45
CA ASN A 58 -19.12 -2.87 22.30
C ASN A 58 -19.38 -4.37 22.18
N TRP A 59 -18.32 -5.16 22.33
CA TRP A 59 -18.39 -6.61 22.33
C TRP A 59 -17.17 -7.21 23.04
N GLN A 60 -17.32 -8.45 23.53
CA GLN A 60 -16.24 -9.21 24.17
C GLN A 60 -16.38 -10.70 23.86
N LEU A 61 -15.26 -11.37 23.61
CA LEU A 61 -15.19 -12.77 23.19
C LEU A 61 -14.30 -13.55 24.15
N ALA A 62 -14.92 -14.28 25.09
CA ALA A 62 -14.23 -15.08 26.09
C ALA A 62 -13.44 -16.27 25.50
N GLN A 63 -13.81 -16.73 24.31
CA GLN A 63 -13.08 -17.80 23.61
C GLN A 63 -11.63 -17.40 23.26
N PHE A 64 -11.34 -16.10 23.21
CA PHE A 64 -10.01 -15.53 22.93
C PHE A 64 -9.31 -15.02 24.20
N ALA A 65 -9.68 -15.54 25.37
CA ALA A 65 -9.02 -15.23 26.64
C ALA A 65 -7.50 -15.44 26.56
N GLY A 66 -6.73 -14.41 26.88
CA GLY A 66 -5.26 -14.47 26.90
C GLY A 66 -4.61 -14.60 25.53
N VAL A 67 -5.32 -14.27 24.44
CA VAL A 67 -4.72 -14.30 23.09
C VAL A 67 -3.56 -13.29 23.00
N PRO A 68 -2.36 -13.70 22.55
CA PRO A 68 -1.25 -12.78 22.31
C PRO A 68 -1.53 -11.80 21.18
N GLN A 69 -0.93 -10.60 21.21
CA GLN A 69 -1.16 -9.56 20.20
C GLN A 69 -0.75 -10.02 18.80
N GLU A 70 0.35 -10.76 18.68
CA GLU A 70 0.88 -11.29 17.42
C GLU A 70 -0.04 -12.31 16.75
N GLN A 71 -0.98 -12.90 17.49
CA GLN A 71 -2.00 -13.80 16.97
C GLN A 71 -3.27 -13.06 16.52
N VAL A 72 -3.30 -11.73 16.64
CA VAL A 72 -4.42 -10.87 16.23
C VAL A 72 -3.92 -9.91 15.14
N GLN A 73 -4.34 -10.16 13.90
CA GLN A 73 -3.85 -9.43 12.73
C GLN A 73 -5.00 -8.95 11.85
N GLN A 74 -4.76 -7.90 11.07
CA GLN A 74 -5.71 -7.47 10.05
C GLN A 74 -5.66 -8.43 8.86
N VAL A 75 -6.81 -8.72 8.26
CA VAL A 75 -6.95 -9.58 7.08
C VAL A 75 -6.72 -8.76 5.82
N GLY A 76 -5.55 -8.87 5.21
CA GLY A 76 -5.17 -8.12 4.01
C GLY A 76 -5.42 -6.61 4.16
N SER A 77 -6.14 -6.02 3.21
CA SER A 77 -6.59 -4.61 3.26
C SER A 77 -7.97 -4.42 3.89
N SER A 78 -8.65 -5.49 4.31
CA SER A 78 -9.97 -5.46 4.93
C SER A 78 -9.92 -5.10 6.41
N PRO A 79 -10.95 -4.50 7.02
CA PRO A 79 -11.04 -4.32 8.47
C PRO A 79 -11.19 -5.62 9.28
N LEU A 80 -11.45 -6.77 8.65
CA LEU A 80 -11.56 -8.05 9.38
C LEU A 80 -10.31 -8.33 10.20
N ILE A 81 -10.52 -8.93 11.36
CA ILE A 81 -9.45 -9.33 12.27
C ILE A 81 -9.30 -10.85 12.19
N SER A 82 -8.13 -11.33 11.79
CA SER A 82 -7.72 -12.72 11.93
C SER A 82 -7.25 -12.97 13.37
N VAL A 83 -7.80 -13.98 14.01
CA VAL A 83 -7.40 -14.44 15.34
C VAL A 83 -6.97 -15.90 15.23
N ASN A 84 -5.68 -16.17 15.41
CA ASN A 84 -5.19 -17.53 15.57
C ASN A 84 -5.36 -17.93 17.04
N ASN A 85 -6.15 -18.97 17.31
CA ASN A 85 -6.41 -19.43 18.66
C ASN A 85 -6.46 -20.95 18.70
N LYS A 86 -5.52 -21.56 19.45
CA LYS A 86 -5.42 -23.02 19.66
C LYS A 86 -5.42 -23.82 18.34
N GLY A 87 -4.75 -23.30 17.31
CA GLY A 87 -4.62 -23.95 16.01
C GLY A 87 -5.82 -23.78 15.07
N SER A 88 -6.84 -23.02 15.47
CA SER A 88 -7.92 -22.58 14.58
C SER A 88 -7.76 -21.11 14.23
N ILE A 89 -8.13 -20.73 13.01
CA ILE A 89 -8.13 -19.34 12.54
C ILE A 89 -9.57 -18.86 12.47
N TYR A 90 -9.82 -17.71 13.10
CA TYR A 90 -11.12 -17.04 13.09
C TYR A 90 -11.00 -15.70 12.39
N MET A 91 -11.97 -15.32 11.57
CA MET A 91 -12.11 -13.95 11.09
C MET A 91 -13.24 -13.28 11.83
N VAL A 92 -12.96 -12.15 12.48
CA VAL A 92 -13.88 -11.44 13.36
C VAL A 92 -14.20 -10.08 12.75
N ASP A 93 -15.48 -9.73 12.71
CA ASP A 93 -15.95 -8.39 12.40
C ASP A 93 -15.57 -7.45 13.57
N PRO A 94 -14.68 -6.46 13.37
CA PRO A 94 -14.20 -5.58 14.43
C PRO A 94 -15.32 -4.68 15.00
N PHE A 95 -16.45 -4.51 14.30
CA PHE A 95 -17.48 -3.55 14.68
C PHE A 95 -18.55 -4.14 15.60
N ASN A 96 -18.76 -5.46 15.55
CA ASN A 96 -19.80 -6.13 16.34
C ASN A 96 -19.33 -7.44 17.00
N GLY A 97 -18.10 -7.90 16.73
CA GLY A 97 -17.53 -9.12 17.32
C GLY A 97 -18.05 -10.42 16.72
N SER A 98 -18.84 -10.38 15.66
CA SER A 98 -19.34 -11.59 14.99
C SER A 98 -18.20 -12.33 14.28
N ILE A 99 -18.23 -13.66 14.39
CA ILE A 99 -17.28 -14.54 13.69
C ILE A 99 -17.76 -14.70 12.24
N LYS A 100 -17.00 -14.15 11.29
CA LYS A 100 -17.24 -14.23 9.83
C LYS A 100 -16.55 -15.42 9.16
N PHE A 101 -15.65 -16.09 9.87
CA PHE A 101 -15.07 -17.34 9.43
C PHE A 101 -14.50 -18.11 10.63
N ASP A 102 -14.61 -19.43 10.60
CA ASP A 102 -14.04 -20.37 11.58
C ASP A 102 -13.44 -21.54 10.79
N SER A 103 -12.11 -21.64 10.77
CA SER A 103 -11.40 -22.59 9.91
C SER A 103 -11.77 -24.04 10.23
N GLN A 104 -11.96 -24.37 11.51
CA GLN A 104 -12.28 -25.73 11.93
C GLN A 104 -13.70 -26.11 11.49
N LYS A 105 -14.69 -25.24 11.69
CA LYS A 105 -16.07 -25.47 11.21
C LYS A 105 -16.14 -25.51 9.69
N ALA A 106 -15.34 -24.69 9.03
CA ALA A 106 -15.21 -24.70 7.58
C ALA A 106 -14.49 -25.95 7.05
N GLY A 107 -13.87 -26.77 7.91
CA GLY A 107 -13.11 -27.95 7.50
C GLY A 107 -11.80 -27.62 6.79
N VAL A 108 -11.22 -26.45 7.10
CA VAL A 108 -9.94 -25.96 6.58
C VAL A 108 -8.87 -26.14 7.66
N GLY A 109 -7.87 -26.97 7.35
CA GLY A 109 -6.74 -27.25 8.24
C GLY A 109 -5.59 -26.25 8.10
N GLU A 110 -5.43 -25.68 6.90
CA GLU A 110 -4.39 -24.69 6.58
C GLU A 110 -5.00 -23.63 5.67
N ILE A 111 -4.81 -22.35 6.00
CA ILE A 111 -5.14 -21.22 5.12
C ILE A 111 -3.86 -20.78 4.44
N ILE A 112 -3.85 -20.77 3.11
CA ILE A 112 -2.71 -20.31 2.30
C ILE A 112 -2.94 -18.86 1.86
N ASP A 113 -4.12 -18.58 1.29
CA ASP A 113 -4.52 -17.25 0.84
C ASP A 113 -5.98 -16.97 1.24
N ASP A 114 -6.32 -15.70 1.45
CA ASP A 114 -7.67 -15.23 1.71
C ASP A 114 -7.99 -13.95 0.92
N PHE A 115 -9.26 -13.82 0.53
CA PHE A 115 -9.75 -12.71 -0.29
C PHE A 115 -11.11 -12.26 0.23
N VAL A 116 -11.20 -11.03 0.71
CA VAL A 116 -12.48 -10.41 1.11
C VAL A 116 -13.12 -9.77 -0.12
N LEU A 117 -14.30 -10.28 -0.50
CA LEU A 117 -15.01 -9.93 -1.73
C LEU A 117 -16.30 -9.18 -1.38
N TYR A 118 -16.22 -7.84 -1.35
CA TYR A 118 -17.29 -6.99 -0.86
C TYR A 118 -18.52 -6.98 -1.77
N GLN A 119 -18.34 -7.05 -3.10
CA GLN A 119 -19.48 -7.09 -4.04
C GLN A 119 -20.20 -8.44 -3.98
N SER A 120 -19.45 -9.51 -3.72
CA SER A 120 -19.92 -10.89 -3.62
C SER A 120 -20.40 -11.26 -2.21
N ASN A 121 -20.23 -10.34 -1.25
CA ASN A 121 -20.58 -10.49 0.15
C ASN A 121 -20.00 -11.74 0.83
N GLY A 122 -18.72 -12.02 0.59
CA GLY A 122 -18.08 -13.20 1.19
C GLY A 122 -16.57 -13.09 1.33
N VAL A 123 -15.99 -14.11 1.96
CA VAL A 123 -14.56 -14.34 2.02
C VAL A 123 -14.25 -15.64 1.29
N LEU A 124 -13.40 -15.58 0.27
CA LEU A 124 -12.84 -16.76 -0.37
C LEU A 124 -11.54 -17.13 0.32
N ILE A 125 -11.47 -18.36 0.83
CA ILE A 125 -10.31 -18.96 1.48
C ILE A 125 -9.76 -20.03 0.54
N ALA A 126 -8.47 -19.95 0.21
CA ALA A 126 -7.76 -21.00 -0.50
C ALA A 126 -6.74 -21.65 0.44
N GLY A 127 -6.76 -22.98 0.52
CA GLY A 127 -5.91 -23.68 1.48
C GLY A 127 -5.98 -25.19 1.37
N LYS A 128 -5.75 -25.87 2.49
CA LYS A 128 -5.86 -27.33 2.60
C LYS A 128 -6.94 -27.70 3.60
N ASP A 129 -7.72 -28.71 3.25
CA ASP A 129 -8.73 -29.29 4.14
C ASP A 129 -8.08 -30.07 5.30
N LEU A 130 -8.89 -30.59 6.22
CA LEU A 130 -8.42 -31.40 7.35
C LEU A 130 -7.72 -32.72 6.92
N SER A 131 -7.88 -33.13 5.66
CA SER A 131 -7.19 -34.29 5.06
C SER A 131 -5.98 -33.89 4.22
N ASN A 132 -5.52 -32.63 4.35
CA ASN A 132 -4.39 -32.05 3.62
C ASN A 132 -4.59 -32.02 2.08
N LYS A 133 -5.83 -31.92 1.60
CA LYS A 133 -6.16 -31.77 0.18
C LYS A 133 -6.49 -30.31 -0.16
N PRO A 134 -6.13 -29.80 -1.35
CA PRO A 134 -6.49 -28.45 -1.79
C PRO A 134 -8.00 -28.23 -1.73
N VAL A 135 -8.41 -27.09 -1.17
CA VAL A 135 -9.81 -26.68 -1.08
C VAL A 135 -9.91 -25.16 -1.17
N MET A 136 -10.85 -24.68 -1.98
CA MET A 136 -11.37 -23.33 -1.88
C MET A 136 -12.70 -23.34 -1.13
N VAL A 137 -12.85 -22.43 -0.18
CA VAL A 137 -14.06 -22.28 0.64
C VAL A 137 -14.53 -20.84 0.52
N PHE A 138 -15.81 -20.65 0.22
CA PHE A 138 -16.44 -19.34 0.28
C PHE A 138 -17.36 -19.28 1.48
N ALA A 139 -17.10 -18.33 2.38
CA ALA A 139 -17.92 -18.07 3.55
C ALA A 139 -18.67 -16.74 3.39
N SER A 140 -19.95 -16.70 3.77
CA SER A 140 -20.76 -15.48 3.73
C SER A 140 -20.29 -14.49 4.80
N LEU A 141 -20.17 -13.21 4.42
CA LEU A 141 -19.89 -12.13 5.36
C LEU A 141 -21.11 -11.76 6.22
N ASP A 142 -22.30 -12.28 5.95
CA ASP A 142 -23.47 -12.02 6.78
C ASP A 142 -23.39 -12.81 8.09
N ASN A 143 -23.21 -14.12 7.97
CA ASN A 143 -23.33 -15.07 9.09
C ASN A 143 -22.07 -15.93 9.33
N GLY A 144 -21.06 -15.85 8.46
CA GLY A 144 -19.84 -16.63 8.55
C GLY A 144 -19.98 -18.11 8.17
N GLU A 145 -21.12 -18.52 7.63
CA GLU A 145 -21.35 -19.87 7.17
C GLU A 145 -20.71 -20.12 5.81
N VAL A 146 -20.22 -21.35 5.61
CA VAL A 146 -19.70 -21.78 4.31
C VAL A 146 -20.85 -21.91 3.33
N ALA A 147 -20.85 -21.08 2.29
CA ALA A 147 -21.82 -21.15 1.20
C ALA A 147 -21.52 -22.33 0.27
N TRP A 148 -20.24 -22.48 -0.10
CA TRP A 148 -19.80 -23.56 -0.98
C TRP A 148 -18.31 -23.88 -0.80
N LYS A 149 -17.92 -25.04 -1.31
CA LYS A 149 -16.54 -25.51 -1.38
C LYS A 149 -16.23 -26.00 -2.78
N LEU A 150 -15.04 -25.69 -3.27
CA LEU A 150 -14.50 -26.25 -4.50
C LEU A 150 -13.25 -27.09 -4.16
N ASN A 151 -13.36 -28.39 -4.39
CA ASN A 151 -12.25 -29.33 -4.26
C ASN A 151 -11.68 -29.60 -5.65
N ASP A 152 -10.61 -28.89 -6.00
CA ASP A 152 -9.93 -29.02 -7.28
C ASP A 152 -8.42 -28.86 -7.08
N ASP A 153 -7.62 -29.44 -7.97
CA ASP A 153 -6.18 -29.26 -7.97
C ASP A 153 -5.83 -27.98 -8.74
N TYR A 154 -6.00 -26.86 -8.05
CA TYR A 154 -5.71 -25.52 -8.56
C TYR A 154 -4.26 -25.06 -8.29
N GLY A 155 -3.50 -25.83 -7.51
CA GLY A 155 -2.17 -25.46 -7.04
C GLY A 155 -2.24 -24.27 -6.08
N ARG A 156 -1.98 -23.06 -6.59
CA ARG A 156 -1.97 -21.79 -5.83
C ARG A 156 -2.85 -20.75 -6.51
N VAL A 157 -3.58 -19.96 -5.73
CA VAL A 157 -4.34 -18.82 -6.24
C VAL A 157 -3.41 -17.66 -6.52
N VAL A 158 -3.51 -17.09 -7.73
CA VAL A 158 -2.74 -15.94 -8.17
C VAL A 158 -3.52 -14.65 -7.95
N SER A 159 -4.82 -14.66 -8.31
CA SER A 159 -5.70 -13.52 -8.08
C SER A 159 -7.16 -13.93 -8.05
N VAL A 160 -7.98 -13.11 -7.39
CA VAL A 160 -9.43 -13.23 -7.37
C VAL A 160 -10.02 -11.87 -7.73
N ASN A 161 -10.90 -11.83 -8.73
CA ASN A 161 -11.45 -10.59 -9.26
C ASN A 161 -12.98 -10.65 -9.28
N GLU A 162 -13.64 -9.68 -8.68
CA GLU A 162 -15.10 -9.52 -8.77
C GLU A 162 -15.46 -8.92 -10.13
N LEU A 163 -16.39 -9.56 -10.86
CA LEU A 163 -16.77 -9.16 -12.22
C LEU A 163 -18.05 -8.31 -12.28
N GLY A 164 -18.70 -8.05 -11.14
CA GLY A 164 -20.09 -7.59 -11.06
C GLY A 164 -21.06 -8.73 -11.41
N SER A 165 -22.29 -8.69 -10.89
CA SER A 165 -23.35 -9.73 -11.06
C SER A 165 -23.21 -11.04 -10.26
N GLY A 166 -22.40 -11.05 -9.19
CA GLY A 166 -22.22 -12.26 -8.36
C GLY A 166 -21.36 -13.31 -9.07
N GLU A 167 -20.43 -12.85 -9.91
CA GLU A 167 -19.45 -13.68 -10.59
C GLU A 167 -18.04 -13.28 -10.16
N ILE A 168 -17.20 -14.27 -9.90
CA ILE A 168 -15.79 -14.08 -9.57
C ILE A 168 -14.92 -14.80 -10.58
N LEU A 169 -13.80 -14.18 -10.96
CA LEU A 169 -12.72 -14.81 -11.70
C LEU A 169 -11.59 -15.17 -10.75
N VAL A 170 -11.33 -16.46 -10.59
CA VAL A 170 -10.20 -17.00 -9.84
C VAL A 170 -9.13 -17.46 -10.82
N VAL A 171 -7.98 -16.81 -10.80
CA VAL A 171 -6.79 -17.19 -11.58
C VAL A 171 -5.86 -17.96 -10.68
N THR A 172 -5.41 -19.12 -11.13
CA THR A 172 -4.51 -20.00 -10.38
C THR A 172 -3.32 -20.37 -11.24
N ILE A 173 -2.36 -21.14 -10.72
CA ILE A 173 -1.22 -21.58 -11.53
C ILE A 173 -1.59 -22.65 -12.57
N PHE A 174 -2.70 -23.37 -12.37
CA PHE A 174 -3.15 -24.43 -13.27
C PHE A 174 -4.34 -24.05 -14.13
N SER A 175 -5.36 -23.43 -13.53
CA SER A 175 -6.62 -23.14 -14.20
C SER A 175 -7.17 -21.74 -13.87
N ASN A 176 -7.89 -21.17 -14.82
CA ASN A 176 -8.76 -20.03 -14.57
C ASN A 176 -10.18 -20.55 -14.36
N TYR A 177 -10.87 -19.97 -13.39
CA TYR A 177 -12.26 -20.31 -13.06
C TYR A 177 -13.10 -19.04 -13.07
N LYS A 178 -14.20 -19.06 -13.82
CA LYS A 178 -15.30 -18.14 -13.57
C LYS A 178 -16.35 -18.87 -12.75
N ILE A 179 -16.65 -18.35 -11.57
CA ILE A 179 -17.50 -18.99 -10.58
C ILE A 179 -18.65 -18.05 -10.24
N ASN A 180 -19.86 -18.59 -10.16
CA ASN A 180 -20.97 -17.88 -9.53
C ASN A 180 -20.71 -17.82 -8.02
N SER A 181 -20.46 -16.63 -7.47
CA SER A 181 -20.08 -16.46 -6.07
C SER A 181 -21.19 -16.83 -5.09
N ILE A 182 -22.44 -16.86 -5.53
CA ILE A 182 -23.60 -17.21 -4.70
C ILE A 182 -23.73 -18.72 -4.58
N THR A 183 -23.68 -19.45 -5.70
CA THR A 183 -23.94 -20.90 -5.73
C THR A 183 -22.66 -21.76 -5.65
N GLY A 184 -21.51 -21.19 -6.03
CA GLY A 184 -20.26 -21.93 -6.21
C GLY A 184 -20.17 -22.67 -7.54
N ASP A 185 -21.16 -22.51 -8.43
CA ASP A 185 -21.15 -23.16 -9.74
C ASP A 185 -20.02 -22.60 -10.60
N VAL A 186 -19.18 -23.49 -11.12
CA VAL A 186 -18.16 -23.14 -12.10
C VAL A 186 -18.85 -22.90 -13.44
N ILE A 187 -18.96 -21.63 -13.84
CA ILE A 187 -19.55 -21.18 -15.10
C ILE A 187 -18.67 -21.65 -16.27
N TRP A 188 -17.36 -21.44 -16.15
CA TRP A 188 -16.37 -22.03 -17.03
C TRP A 188 -15.03 -22.23 -16.32
N LYS A 189 -14.24 -23.18 -16.83
CA LYS A 189 -12.87 -23.48 -16.41
C LYS A 189 -12.00 -23.64 -17.65
N ASN A 190 -10.80 -23.07 -17.66
CA ASN A 190 -9.82 -23.28 -18.71
C ASN A 190 -8.40 -23.44 -18.15
N ASP A 191 -7.49 -23.99 -18.96
CA ASP A 191 -6.08 -24.10 -18.63
C ASP A 191 -5.33 -22.77 -18.79
N VAL A 192 -4.50 -22.44 -17.82
CA VAL A 192 -3.68 -21.22 -17.83
C VAL A 192 -2.55 -21.30 -18.87
N SER A 193 -2.11 -22.50 -19.23
CA SER A 193 -1.02 -22.74 -20.19
C SER A 193 -1.22 -24.01 -21.01
N GLU A 194 -0.54 -24.12 -22.17
CA GLU A 194 -0.52 -25.38 -22.93
C GLU A 194 0.10 -26.54 -22.15
N ALA A 195 1.10 -26.27 -21.30
CA ALA A 195 1.71 -27.28 -20.45
C ALA A 195 0.68 -27.87 -19.47
N ASN A 196 -0.17 -27.03 -18.87
CA ASN A 196 -1.24 -27.47 -17.98
C ASN A 196 -2.27 -28.34 -18.73
N LYS A 197 -2.68 -27.89 -19.93
CA LYS A 197 -3.57 -28.65 -20.81
C LYS A 197 -3.01 -30.01 -21.20
N GLN A 198 -1.68 -30.13 -21.36
CA GLN A 198 -1.02 -31.40 -21.60
C GLN A 198 -0.95 -32.26 -20.34
N MET A 199 -0.66 -31.67 -19.17
CA MET A 199 -0.65 -32.40 -17.89
C MET A 199 -2.01 -33.05 -17.60
N GLU A 200 -3.12 -32.35 -17.85
CA GLU A 200 -4.48 -32.91 -17.71
C GLU A 200 -4.68 -34.20 -18.53
N LYS A 201 -4.13 -34.25 -19.75
CA LYS A 201 -4.23 -35.43 -20.63
C LYS A 201 -3.44 -36.64 -20.13
N LEU A 202 -2.50 -36.45 -19.20
CA LEU A 202 -1.67 -37.52 -18.65
C LEU A 202 -2.32 -38.24 -17.46
N GLY A 203 -3.54 -37.84 -17.06
CA GLY A 203 -4.30 -38.50 -16.00
C GLY A 203 -3.55 -38.54 -14.66
N ALA A 204 -3.46 -39.73 -14.04
CA ALA A 204 -2.83 -39.89 -12.73
C ALA A 204 -1.36 -39.41 -12.66
N PHE A 205 -0.61 -39.56 -13.76
CA PHE A 205 0.77 -39.05 -13.84
C PHE A 205 0.81 -37.52 -13.92
N GLY A 206 -0.11 -36.91 -14.66
CA GLY A 206 -0.30 -35.46 -14.69
C GLY A 206 -0.60 -34.89 -13.30
N ASN A 207 -1.48 -35.54 -12.54
CA ASN A 207 -1.80 -35.14 -11.17
C ASN A 207 -0.59 -35.23 -10.24
N LEU A 208 0.25 -36.26 -10.37
CA LEU A 208 1.50 -36.34 -9.61
C LEU A 208 2.44 -35.17 -9.96
N MET A 209 2.56 -34.82 -11.25
CA MET A 209 3.38 -33.70 -11.70
C MET A 209 2.85 -32.35 -11.17
N LYS A 210 1.52 -32.16 -11.15
CA LYS A 210 0.90 -30.97 -10.55
C LYS A 210 1.18 -30.86 -9.05
N GLN A 211 1.12 -31.97 -8.31
CA GLN A 211 1.46 -31.97 -6.88
C GLN A 211 2.92 -31.57 -6.64
N VAL A 212 3.85 -32.10 -7.44
CA VAL A 212 5.28 -31.72 -7.38
C VAL A 212 5.45 -30.25 -7.73
N ALA A 213 4.80 -29.78 -8.80
CA ALA A 213 4.85 -28.37 -9.21
C ALA A 213 4.26 -27.44 -8.14
N THR A 214 3.19 -27.84 -7.45
CA THR A 214 2.57 -27.08 -6.36
C THR A 214 3.51 -26.98 -5.16
N GLN A 215 4.11 -28.09 -4.72
CA GLN A 215 5.10 -28.06 -3.63
C GLN A 215 6.34 -27.25 -3.99
N GLN A 216 6.71 -27.22 -5.27
CA GLN A 216 7.77 -26.36 -5.75
C GLN A 216 7.32 -24.90 -5.78
N ALA A 217 6.07 -24.62 -6.14
CA ALA A 217 5.48 -23.28 -6.16
C ALA A 217 5.24 -22.67 -4.77
N GLU A 218 5.02 -23.50 -3.75
CA GLU A 218 5.05 -23.06 -2.35
C GLU A 218 6.46 -22.61 -1.92
N LYS A 219 7.52 -23.07 -2.60
CA LYS A 219 8.93 -22.80 -2.27
C LYS A 219 9.62 -21.84 -3.24
N MET A 220 8.98 -21.50 -4.36
CA MET A 220 9.51 -20.64 -5.41
C MET A 220 8.60 -19.44 -5.58
N ASP A 221 9.18 -18.27 -5.82
CA ASP A 221 8.42 -17.07 -6.12
C ASP A 221 7.97 -17.11 -7.58
N PHE A 222 6.91 -17.86 -7.88
CA PHE A 222 6.31 -17.88 -9.21
C PHE A 222 5.70 -16.52 -9.51
N ASN A 223 6.38 -15.73 -10.34
CA ASN A 223 5.88 -14.44 -10.81
C ASN A 223 4.82 -14.69 -11.90
N VAL A 224 3.57 -14.85 -11.46
CA VAL A 224 2.38 -14.89 -12.33
C VAL A 224 1.53 -13.67 -12.04
N LYS A 225 1.11 -12.95 -13.08
CA LYS A 225 0.28 -11.75 -12.96
C LYS A 225 -0.97 -11.85 -13.81
N PHE A 226 -2.04 -11.27 -13.29
CA PHE A 226 -3.33 -11.11 -13.97
C PHE A 226 -3.53 -9.65 -14.38
N TYR A 227 -4.07 -9.42 -15.56
CA TYR A 227 -4.41 -8.09 -16.05
C TYR A 227 -5.77 -8.09 -16.75
N LYS A 228 -6.75 -7.39 -16.19
CA LYS A 228 -8.06 -7.16 -16.80
C LYS A 228 -8.00 -5.92 -17.69
N HIS A 229 -8.49 -6.00 -18.92
CA HIS A 229 -8.63 -4.81 -19.76
C HIS A 229 -9.69 -3.87 -19.15
N PRO A 230 -9.44 -2.54 -19.08
CA PRO A 230 -10.35 -1.61 -18.38
C PRO A 230 -11.76 -1.51 -18.99
N SER A 231 -11.90 -1.68 -20.31
CA SER A 231 -13.18 -1.51 -21.02
C SER A 231 -13.60 -2.62 -22.00
N LYS A 232 -12.78 -3.66 -22.18
CA LYS A 232 -13.05 -4.76 -23.15
C LYS A 232 -13.22 -6.06 -22.38
N ASP A 233 -13.95 -7.01 -22.97
CA ASP A 233 -14.22 -8.34 -22.40
C ASP A 233 -12.99 -9.27 -22.48
N ILE A 234 -11.83 -8.78 -22.06
CA ILE A 234 -10.53 -9.44 -22.25
C ILE A 234 -9.73 -9.40 -20.95
N PHE A 235 -9.02 -10.49 -20.66
CA PHE A 235 -7.97 -10.50 -19.65
C PHE A 235 -6.71 -11.24 -20.11
N TYR A 236 -5.61 -10.97 -19.42
CA TYR A 236 -4.31 -11.57 -19.67
C TYR A 236 -3.82 -12.27 -18.42
N VAL A 237 -3.20 -13.44 -18.62
CA VAL A 237 -2.39 -14.10 -17.59
C VAL A 237 -0.96 -14.17 -18.12
N ALA A 238 -0.04 -13.66 -17.32
CA ALA A 238 1.38 -13.59 -17.65
C ALA A 238 2.19 -14.36 -16.62
N SER A 239 3.22 -15.07 -17.05
CA SER A 239 4.13 -15.82 -16.17
C SER A 239 5.58 -15.62 -16.58
N GLU A 240 6.48 -15.52 -15.59
CA GLU A 240 7.91 -15.54 -15.80
C GLU A 240 8.44 -16.98 -15.97
N GLN A 241 9.39 -17.17 -16.88
CA GLN A 241 10.09 -18.42 -17.12
C GLN A 241 11.59 -18.19 -17.12
N GLU A 242 12.32 -18.98 -16.32
CA GLU A 242 13.78 -19.02 -16.40
C GLU A 242 14.20 -19.81 -17.64
N LYS A 243 15.04 -19.22 -18.49
CA LYS A 243 15.60 -19.91 -19.65
C LYS A 243 16.74 -20.81 -19.17
N GLN A 244 16.50 -22.11 -19.13
CA GLN A 244 17.59 -23.07 -18.98
C GLN A 244 18.48 -23.08 -20.22
N SER A 245 19.77 -22.84 -20.05
CA SER A 245 20.76 -22.97 -21.12
C SER A 245 20.84 -24.43 -21.56
N SER A 246 20.35 -24.75 -22.77
CA SER A 246 20.35 -26.12 -23.34
C SER A 246 21.75 -26.67 -23.68
N PHE A 247 22.82 -26.01 -23.24
CA PHE A 247 24.21 -26.40 -23.40
C PHE A 247 24.98 -26.25 -22.08
N SER A 248 24.85 -27.21 -21.17
CA SER A 248 25.88 -27.45 -20.16
C SER A 248 26.72 -28.67 -20.58
N SER A 249 27.68 -28.44 -21.49
CA SER A 249 28.85 -29.32 -21.55
C SER A 249 29.61 -29.15 -20.23
N SER A 250 29.98 -30.26 -19.61
CA SER A 250 30.60 -30.40 -18.29
C SER A 250 32.01 -29.80 -18.15
N SER A 251 32.20 -28.52 -18.46
CA SER A 251 33.44 -27.79 -18.19
C SER A 251 33.29 -26.28 -18.44
N SER A 252 32.49 -25.59 -17.64
CA SER A 252 32.80 -24.23 -17.16
C SER A 252 31.72 -23.77 -16.20
N THR A 253 32.14 -23.37 -15.00
CA THR A 253 31.38 -22.53 -14.07
C THR A 253 31.21 -21.14 -14.68
N SER A 254 30.27 -20.99 -15.62
CA SER A 254 29.83 -19.67 -16.03
C SER A 254 28.88 -19.14 -14.95
N ASN A 255 29.36 -18.23 -14.10
CA ASN A 255 28.54 -17.34 -13.27
C ASN A 255 27.77 -16.34 -14.16
N MET A 256 27.07 -16.83 -15.19
CA MET A 256 26.15 -16.00 -15.95
C MET A 256 24.84 -15.95 -15.17
N PRO A 257 24.31 -14.76 -14.87
CA PRO A 257 23.01 -14.66 -14.23
C PRO A 257 21.95 -15.33 -15.11
N PRO A 258 20.94 -15.98 -14.51
CA PRO A 258 19.86 -16.61 -15.25
C PRO A 258 19.18 -15.58 -16.15
N SER A 259 18.90 -15.96 -17.40
CA SER A 259 18.10 -15.17 -18.32
C SER A 259 16.64 -15.62 -18.25
N TYR A 260 15.70 -14.69 -18.46
CA TYR A 260 14.27 -14.97 -18.32
C TYR A 260 13.50 -14.63 -19.60
N SER A 261 12.35 -15.25 -19.78
CA SER A 261 11.28 -14.77 -20.66
C SER A 261 9.97 -14.68 -19.91
N SER A 262 9.10 -13.80 -20.40
CA SER A 262 7.74 -13.62 -19.93
C SER A 262 6.77 -14.18 -20.96
N VAL A 263 5.83 -14.98 -20.51
CA VAL A 263 4.86 -15.66 -21.36
C VAL A 263 3.47 -15.14 -21.04
N PHE A 264 2.73 -14.70 -22.07
CA PHE A 264 1.40 -14.12 -21.95
C PHE A 264 0.37 -14.94 -22.71
N TYR A 265 -0.79 -15.12 -22.09
CA TYR A 265 -1.99 -15.65 -22.70
C TYR A 265 -3.11 -14.63 -22.59
N ALA A 266 -3.95 -14.56 -23.63
CA ALA A 266 -5.10 -13.66 -23.72
C ALA A 266 -6.39 -14.47 -23.79
N TYR A 267 -7.39 -14.07 -23.01
CA TYR A 267 -8.65 -14.80 -22.86
C TYR A 267 -9.85 -13.85 -22.95
N ASN A 268 -10.94 -14.33 -23.53
CA ASN A 268 -12.24 -13.69 -23.41
C ASN A 268 -12.79 -13.94 -22.00
N MET A 269 -13.31 -12.89 -21.36
CA MET A 269 -13.82 -12.97 -19.99
C MET A 269 -15.20 -13.62 -19.92
N SER A 270 -16.03 -13.45 -20.95
CA SER A 270 -17.37 -14.04 -21.02
C SER A 270 -17.37 -15.57 -21.00
N ASP A 271 -16.53 -16.22 -21.81
CA ASP A 271 -16.56 -17.67 -22.02
C ASP A 271 -15.23 -18.40 -21.72
N GLY A 272 -14.17 -17.65 -21.37
CA GLY A 272 -12.85 -18.21 -21.09
C GLY A 272 -12.11 -18.73 -22.32
N SER A 273 -12.60 -18.48 -23.54
CA SER A 273 -11.91 -18.89 -24.77
C SER A 273 -10.59 -18.11 -24.96
N ARG A 274 -9.61 -18.74 -25.62
CA ARG A 274 -8.35 -18.07 -25.94
C ARG A 274 -8.52 -17.14 -27.14
N ILE A 275 -7.96 -15.93 -27.01
CA ILE A 275 -7.89 -14.94 -28.09
C ILE A 275 -6.68 -15.23 -28.98
N TRP A 276 -5.51 -15.47 -28.36
CA TRP A 276 -4.30 -15.86 -29.08
C TRP A 276 -4.19 -17.38 -29.17
N GLU A 277 -3.96 -17.89 -30.40
CA GLU A 277 -3.79 -19.32 -30.63
C GLU A 277 -2.58 -19.90 -29.87
N LYS A 278 -1.52 -19.10 -29.74
CA LYS A 278 -0.27 -19.45 -29.04
C LYS A 278 0.08 -18.39 -28.02
N GLN A 279 0.87 -18.77 -27.03
CA GLN A 279 1.40 -17.81 -26.08
C GLN A 279 2.27 -16.75 -26.74
N LEU A 280 2.25 -15.53 -26.20
CA LEU A 280 3.23 -14.50 -26.55
C LEU A 280 4.43 -14.65 -25.61
N GLU A 281 5.60 -14.91 -26.18
CA GLU A 281 6.85 -14.93 -25.42
C GLU A 281 7.61 -13.62 -25.67
N VAL A 282 8.02 -12.98 -24.58
CA VAL A 282 8.78 -11.73 -24.57
C VAL A 282 10.06 -11.94 -23.77
N ASP A 283 11.19 -11.50 -24.31
CA ASP A 283 12.48 -11.56 -23.59
C ASP A 283 12.46 -10.64 -22.36
N GLY A 284 12.98 -11.14 -21.23
CA GLY A 284 13.04 -10.43 -19.96
C GLY A 284 12.03 -10.95 -18.93
N LYS A 285 12.28 -10.57 -17.68
CA LYS A 285 11.41 -10.85 -16.52
C LYS A 285 10.07 -10.15 -16.64
N LEU A 286 9.07 -10.74 -15.97
CA LEU A 286 7.72 -10.23 -16.00
C LEU A 286 7.63 -8.97 -15.13
N SER A 287 7.36 -7.83 -15.78
CA SER A 287 7.33 -6.54 -15.12
C SER A 287 6.00 -5.82 -15.35
N GLN A 288 5.99 -4.75 -16.15
CA GLN A 288 4.84 -3.85 -16.32
C GLN A 288 4.18 -4.01 -17.70
N LEU A 289 2.93 -3.55 -17.79
CA LEU A 289 2.23 -3.38 -19.06
C LEU A 289 1.32 -2.16 -19.04
N HIS A 290 0.94 -1.68 -20.21
CA HIS A 290 0.00 -0.58 -20.40
C HIS A 290 -1.02 -0.91 -21.48
N PHE A 291 -2.31 -0.68 -21.19
CA PHE A 291 -3.39 -0.83 -22.16
C PHE A 291 -3.45 0.38 -23.07
N HIS A 292 -3.27 0.16 -24.38
CA HIS A 292 -3.32 1.18 -25.41
C HIS A 292 -4.51 0.90 -26.35
N ASP A 293 -5.10 1.91 -26.98
CA ASP A 293 -6.32 1.75 -27.80
C ASP A 293 -6.20 0.64 -28.88
N LYS A 294 -5.01 0.54 -29.48
CA LYS A 294 -4.62 -0.42 -30.52
C LYS A 294 -4.03 -1.74 -30.00
N GLY A 295 -3.75 -1.90 -28.71
CA GLY A 295 -3.08 -3.11 -28.24
C GLY A 295 -2.52 -3.06 -26.82
N LEU A 296 -1.72 -4.06 -26.49
CA LEU A 296 -1.07 -4.20 -25.19
C LEU A 296 0.40 -3.80 -25.30
N ILE A 297 0.81 -2.73 -24.61
CA ILE A 297 2.22 -2.38 -24.48
C ILE A 297 2.83 -3.24 -23.38
N ILE A 298 3.86 -4.02 -23.70
CA ILE A 298 4.57 -4.86 -22.73
C ILE A 298 5.94 -4.26 -22.44
N LEU A 299 6.25 -4.10 -21.15
CA LEU A 299 7.43 -3.42 -20.62
C LEU A 299 8.20 -4.39 -19.69
N PRO A 300 8.97 -5.34 -20.24
CA PRO A 300 9.65 -6.35 -19.43
C PRO A 300 10.88 -5.80 -18.70
N ASP A 301 11.43 -6.59 -17.78
CA ASP A 301 12.70 -6.31 -17.11
C ASP A 301 13.80 -7.26 -17.61
N ASP A 302 14.62 -6.81 -18.56
CA ASP A 302 15.80 -7.57 -19.03
C ASP A 302 17.10 -7.19 -18.28
N GLY A 303 16.99 -6.37 -17.21
CA GLY A 303 18.10 -5.85 -16.40
C GLY A 303 19.15 -5.00 -17.14
N SER A 304 19.09 -4.92 -18.48
CA SER A 304 20.17 -4.42 -19.32
C SER A 304 19.70 -3.62 -20.53
N ASN A 305 19.16 -4.24 -21.58
CA ASN A 305 18.66 -3.59 -22.80
C ASN A 305 17.29 -4.14 -23.19
N THR A 306 16.28 -3.72 -22.45
CA THR A 306 14.90 -4.15 -22.63
C THR A 306 14.39 -3.81 -24.03
N LYS A 307 13.68 -4.75 -24.64
CA LYS A 307 12.84 -4.47 -25.82
C LYS A 307 11.40 -4.35 -25.38
N ILE A 308 10.80 -3.19 -25.63
CA ILE A 308 9.38 -2.94 -25.40
C ILE A 308 8.64 -2.95 -26.74
N ASN A 309 7.35 -3.30 -26.73
CA ASN A 309 6.55 -3.32 -27.95
C ASN A 309 5.07 -3.12 -27.64
N LEU A 310 4.30 -2.70 -28.64
CA LEU A 310 2.84 -2.71 -28.65
C LEU A 310 2.38 -3.93 -29.43
N TYR A 311 1.61 -4.82 -28.81
CA TYR A 311 1.08 -6.03 -29.45
C TYR A 311 -0.41 -5.86 -29.76
N ASP A 312 -0.81 -6.15 -30.99
CA ASP A 312 -2.22 -6.11 -31.39
C ASP A 312 -3.07 -7.10 -30.57
N TYR A 313 -4.27 -6.67 -30.20
CA TYR A 313 -5.14 -7.44 -29.30
C TYR A 313 -5.58 -8.80 -29.85
N GLN A 314 -5.73 -8.91 -31.18
CA GLN A 314 -6.28 -10.10 -31.81
C GLN A 314 -5.19 -10.95 -32.47
N SER A 315 -4.37 -10.32 -33.31
CA SER A 315 -3.36 -10.98 -34.14
C SER A 315 -2.06 -11.29 -33.40
N GLN A 316 -1.84 -10.72 -32.20
CA GLN A 316 -0.60 -10.87 -31.43
C GLN A 316 0.62 -10.20 -32.10
N GLU A 317 0.46 -9.53 -33.24
CA GLU A 317 1.57 -8.92 -33.98
C GLU A 317 2.16 -7.71 -33.24
N GLY A 318 3.49 -7.64 -33.20
CA GLY A 318 4.20 -6.46 -32.69
C GLY A 318 4.12 -5.29 -33.67
N LEU A 319 3.67 -4.13 -33.20
CA LEU A 319 3.36 -2.97 -34.03
C LEU A 319 4.48 -1.93 -34.08
N TRP A 320 5.47 -1.99 -33.18
CA TRP A 320 6.57 -1.03 -33.13
C TRP A 320 7.91 -1.59 -33.59
N GLY A 321 8.79 -0.67 -34.00
CA GLY A 321 10.12 -0.98 -34.49
C GLY A 321 10.14 -1.64 -35.87
N LYS A 322 11.34 -1.83 -36.40
CA LYS A 322 11.53 -2.40 -37.74
C LYS A 322 11.03 -3.86 -37.77
N LYS A 323 9.98 -4.13 -38.57
CA LYS A 323 9.32 -5.44 -38.68
C LYS A 323 8.72 -5.93 -37.34
N GLY A 324 8.17 -5.02 -36.53
CA GLY A 324 7.50 -5.40 -35.29
C GLY A 324 8.44 -5.86 -34.17
N ARG A 325 9.73 -5.50 -34.23
CA ARG A 325 10.76 -5.96 -33.28
C ARG A 325 10.89 -5.12 -32.01
N GLY A 326 10.00 -4.16 -31.82
CA GLY A 326 9.96 -3.30 -30.65
C GLY A 326 11.03 -2.20 -30.64
N VAL A 327 11.01 -1.44 -29.55
CA VAL A 327 11.89 -0.31 -29.25
C VAL A 327 12.85 -0.72 -28.13
N LYS A 328 14.13 -0.39 -28.27
CA LYS A 328 15.13 -0.68 -27.24
C LYS A 328 15.12 0.41 -26.18
N VAL A 329 15.09 0.02 -24.91
CA VAL A 329 15.24 0.89 -23.75
C VAL A 329 16.40 0.40 -22.89
N LYS A 330 17.18 1.33 -22.35
CA LYS A 330 18.28 1.00 -21.45
C LYS A 330 17.73 0.60 -20.08
N GLY A 331 18.22 -0.49 -19.53
CA GLY A 331 17.82 -1.06 -18.26
C GLY A 331 16.56 -1.90 -18.36
N GLY A 332 16.29 -2.64 -17.30
CA GLY A 332 15.02 -3.32 -17.04
C GLY A 332 13.94 -2.34 -16.62
N ILE A 333 12.75 -2.37 -17.24
CA ILE A 333 11.65 -1.50 -16.79
C ILE A 333 11.07 -2.10 -15.52
N TYR A 334 10.99 -1.33 -14.43
CA TYR A 334 10.31 -1.77 -13.21
C TYR A 334 9.03 -0.96 -12.92
N ASP A 335 8.91 0.23 -13.50
CA ASP A 335 7.73 1.07 -13.36
C ASP A 335 7.56 2.01 -14.58
N TYR A 336 6.38 2.60 -14.71
CA TYR A 336 6.09 3.64 -15.70
C TYR A 336 5.00 4.59 -15.21
N ILE A 337 5.01 5.81 -15.75
CA ILE A 337 3.98 6.81 -15.46
C ILE A 337 3.41 7.37 -16.76
N PRO A 338 2.09 7.25 -17.00
CA PRO A 338 1.42 7.91 -18.13
C PRO A 338 1.51 9.43 -18.03
N VAL A 339 1.94 10.07 -19.12
CA VAL A 339 2.02 11.54 -19.22
C VAL A 339 1.59 11.96 -20.62
N GLY A 340 0.41 12.59 -20.72
CA GLY A 340 -0.17 12.94 -22.02
C GLY A 340 -0.42 11.71 -22.88
N SER A 341 0.10 11.69 -24.11
CA SER A 341 0.02 10.53 -25.02
C SER A 341 1.25 9.63 -24.96
N GLY A 342 2.09 9.77 -23.94
CA GLY A 342 3.33 9.01 -23.78
C GLY A 342 3.45 8.37 -22.41
N LEU A 343 4.50 7.57 -22.24
CA LEU A 343 4.88 6.97 -20.96
C LEU A 343 6.26 7.47 -20.55
N LEU A 344 6.37 7.98 -19.32
CA LEU A 344 7.66 8.10 -18.64
C LEU A 344 8.04 6.70 -18.13
N LEU A 345 9.02 6.08 -18.77
CA LEU A 345 9.54 4.77 -18.40
C LEU A 345 10.61 4.92 -17.33
N ILE A 346 10.51 4.09 -16.28
CA ILE A 346 11.45 4.07 -15.17
C ILE A 346 12.17 2.72 -15.21
N SER A 347 13.48 2.77 -15.42
CA SER A 347 14.28 1.57 -15.64
C SER A 347 15.50 1.50 -14.74
N ARG A 348 16.01 0.27 -14.56
CA ARG A 348 17.18 -0.02 -13.71
C ARG A 348 18.24 -0.78 -14.48
N ASN A 349 19.50 -0.40 -14.32
CA ASN A 349 20.65 -1.17 -14.82
C ASN A 349 21.75 -1.15 -13.74
N GLY A 350 21.92 -2.28 -13.06
CA GLY A 350 22.66 -2.35 -11.80
C GLY A 350 21.97 -1.52 -10.71
N GLU A 351 22.74 -0.71 -9.99
CA GLU A 351 22.22 0.17 -8.93
C GLU A 351 21.70 1.52 -9.47
N LYS A 352 21.75 1.74 -10.79
CA LYS A 352 21.40 3.03 -11.39
C LYS A 352 19.98 2.98 -11.94
N ASN A 353 19.19 3.98 -11.58
CA ASN A 353 17.87 4.22 -12.15
C ASN A 353 17.95 5.22 -13.31
N TYR A 354 17.04 5.08 -14.27
CA TYR A 354 16.97 5.94 -15.43
C TYR A 354 15.53 6.30 -15.79
N LEU A 355 15.38 7.51 -16.35
CA LEU A 355 14.16 7.99 -16.98
C LEU A 355 14.32 8.02 -18.50
N THR A 356 13.31 7.51 -19.20
CA THR A 356 13.16 7.62 -20.64
C THR A 356 11.72 7.99 -20.96
N PHE A 357 11.45 8.73 -22.03
CA PHE A 357 10.09 9.03 -22.45
C PHE A 357 9.75 8.34 -23.76
N LEU A 358 8.64 7.59 -23.77
CA LEU A 358 8.10 6.86 -24.91
C LEU A 358 6.88 7.59 -25.45
N ASP A 359 6.91 7.98 -26.72
CA ASP A 359 5.71 8.37 -27.44
C ASP A 359 4.96 7.11 -27.89
N THR A 360 3.76 6.87 -27.33
CA THR A 360 3.00 5.64 -27.61
C THR A 360 2.28 5.68 -28.96
N ASN A 361 2.03 6.86 -29.53
CA ASN A 361 1.44 6.96 -30.86
C ASN A 361 2.46 6.59 -31.95
N LEU A 362 3.70 7.02 -31.75
CA LEU A 362 4.79 6.82 -32.71
C LEU A 362 5.60 5.55 -32.45
N GLY A 363 5.59 5.03 -31.22
CA GLY A 363 6.43 3.91 -30.83
C GLY A 363 7.91 4.25 -30.89
N ILE A 364 8.30 5.44 -30.41
CA ILE A 364 9.69 5.92 -30.39
C ILE A 364 10.02 6.55 -29.04
N LEU A 365 11.32 6.53 -28.69
CA LEU A 365 11.84 7.32 -27.58
C LEU A 365 12.07 8.75 -28.08
N THR A 366 11.65 9.74 -27.31
CA THR A 366 11.79 11.15 -27.69
C THR A 366 13.23 11.65 -27.58
N PHE A 367 14.08 10.97 -26.80
CA PHE A 367 15.51 11.23 -26.68
C PHE A 367 16.30 9.92 -26.56
N GLU A 368 17.50 9.88 -27.16
CA GLU A 368 18.31 8.66 -27.23
C GLU A 368 19.01 8.31 -25.91
N LYS A 369 19.44 9.32 -25.16
CA LYS A 369 20.22 9.14 -23.92
C LYS A 369 19.29 9.18 -22.72
N PRO A 370 19.08 8.05 -22.03
CA PRO A 370 18.24 8.02 -20.84
C PRO A 370 18.88 8.83 -19.70
N VAL A 371 18.03 9.48 -18.91
CA VAL A 371 18.46 10.38 -17.83
C VAL A 371 18.70 9.57 -16.57
N LYS A 372 19.92 9.59 -16.04
CA LYS A 372 20.22 8.93 -14.76
C LYS A 372 19.59 9.74 -13.62
N ILE A 373 18.96 9.04 -12.69
CA ILE A 373 18.41 9.60 -11.45
C ILE A 373 18.91 8.83 -10.24
N ASP A 374 18.83 9.45 -9.07
CA ASP A 374 19.11 8.81 -7.78
C ASP A 374 17.77 8.51 -7.05
N GLY A 375 17.71 7.41 -6.29
CA GLY A 375 16.46 6.92 -5.69
C GLY A 375 15.44 6.33 -6.67
N GLU A 376 14.31 5.87 -6.13
CA GLU A 376 13.15 5.37 -6.89
C GLU A 376 12.12 6.49 -7.09
N VAL A 377 11.53 6.59 -8.28
CA VAL A 377 10.49 7.60 -8.54
C VAL A 377 9.24 7.25 -7.75
N VAL A 378 8.66 8.23 -7.07
CA VAL A 378 7.43 8.04 -6.29
C VAL A 378 6.32 9.02 -6.65
N TYR A 379 6.65 10.14 -7.28
CA TYR A 379 5.71 11.19 -7.65
C TYR A 379 6.13 11.80 -8.97
N THR A 380 5.14 12.10 -9.83
CA THR A 380 5.35 12.95 -10.99
C THR A 380 4.17 13.86 -11.25
N GLU A 381 4.42 14.95 -11.95
CA GLU A 381 3.42 15.92 -12.35
C GLU A 381 3.82 16.54 -13.68
N LYS A 382 2.86 16.65 -14.61
CA LYS A 382 3.06 17.40 -15.85
C LYS A 382 3.13 18.90 -15.52
N VAL A 383 4.21 19.54 -15.95
CA VAL A 383 4.46 20.98 -15.74
C VAL A 383 4.83 21.64 -17.07
N SER A 384 4.90 22.98 -17.10
CA SER A 384 5.09 23.72 -18.36
C SER A 384 6.39 23.35 -19.08
N ASN A 385 7.44 23.03 -18.32
CA ASN A 385 8.78 22.69 -18.84
C ASN A 385 9.07 21.18 -18.92
N GLY A 386 8.05 20.34 -18.80
CA GLY A 386 8.19 18.88 -18.88
C GLY A 386 7.46 18.13 -17.78
N VAL A 387 8.14 17.21 -17.10
CA VAL A 387 7.58 16.41 -16.01
C VAL A 387 8.40 16.66 -14.75
N LEU A 388 7.78 17.26 -13.74
CA LEU A 388 8.33 17.29 -12.39
C LEU A 388 8.33 15.86 -11.87
N TYR A 389 9.45 15.39 -11.35
CA TYR A 389 9.56 14.11 -10.66
C TYR A 389 10.14 14.32 -9.26
N VAL A 390 9.69 13.50 -8.32
CA VAL A 390 10.28 13.33 -7.00
C VAL A 390 10.61 11.85 -6.82
N THR A 391 11.83 11.57 -6.41
CA THR A 391 12.31 10.24 -6.05
C THR A 391 12.41 10.10 -4.53
N THR A 392 12.85 8.95 -4.07
CA THR A 392 13.21 8.75 -2.66
C THR A 392 14.41 9.60 -2.21
N GLU A 393 15.15 10.23 -3.12
CA GLU A 393 16.42 10.93 -2.83
C GLU A 393 16.56 12.32 -3.48
N GLU A 394 15.81 12.63 -4.53
CA GLU A 394 15.92 13.91 -5.23
C GLU A 394 14.62 14.36 -5.92
N ALA A 395 14.56 15.64 -6.29
CA ALA A 395 13.52 16.19 -7.15
C ALA A 395 14.09 17.06 -8.28
N ASN A 396 13.52 16.95 -9.48
CA ASN A 396 13.88 17.75 -10.65
C ASN A 396 12.73 17.79 -11.68
N ILE A 397 12.87 18.57 -12.75
CA ILE A 397 11.95 18.56 -13.90
C ILE A 397 12.70 18.00 -15.11
N LEU A 398 12.12 16.97 -15.73
CA LEU A 398 12.60 16.38 -16.97
C LEU A 398 11.88 16.98 -18.17
N ASN A 399 12.60 17.60 -19.10
CA ASN A 399 12.06 17.93 -20.40
C ASN A 399 11.86 16.64 -21.21
N THR A 400 10.61 16.23 -21.44
CA THR A 400 10.29 14.95 -22.10
C THR A 400 10.60 14.93 -23.58
N SER A 401 10.87 16.08 -24.21
CA SER A 401 11.24 16.16 -25.63
C SER A 401 12.75 16.06 -25.83
N THR A 402 13.56 16.58 -24.91
CA THR A 402 15.03 16.65 -25.07
C THR A 402 15.78 15.68 -24.16
N GLY A 403 15.18 15.24 -23.06
CA GLY A 403 15.86 14.48 -22.01
C GLY A 403 16.74 15.35 -21.10
N GLU A 404 16.62 16.67 -21.16
CA GLU A 404 17.39 17.58 -20.32
C GLU A 404 16.67 17.83 -18.98
N LEU A 405 17.44 17.91 -17.90
CA LEU A 405 16.94 18.36 -16.60
C LEU A 405 16.88 19.89 -16.59
N VAL A 406 15.74 20.44 -16.16
CA VAL A 406 15.54 21.89 -16.10
C VAL A 406 16.36 22.50 -14.96
N LEU A 407 16.46 21.81 -13.82
CA LEU A 407 17.31 22.26 -12.72
C LEU A 407 18.74 21.76 -12.93
N PRO A 408 19.76 22.67 -12.97
CA PRO A 408 21.16 22.26 -13.11
C PRO A 408 21.66 21.37 -11.97
N LYS A 409 21.03 21.48 -10.80
CA LYS A 409 21.22 20.60 -9.64
C LYS A 409 19.84 20.19 -9.15
N SER A 410 19.62 18.90 -8.99
CA SER A 410 18.42 18.40 -8.31
C SER A 410 18.38 18.89 -6.86
N ILE A 411 17.18 19.04 -6.33
CA ILE A 411 16.96 19.28 -4.90
C ILE A 411 17.14 17.93 -4.21
N ILE A 412 18.05 17.82 -3.23
CA ILE A 412 18.24 16.55 -2.51
C ILE A 412 17.16 16.46 -1.43
N THR A 413 16.14 15.64 -1.66
CA THR A 413 14.92 15.64 -0.85
C THR A 413 14.23 14.28 -0.91
N SER A 414 13.19 14.09 -0.12
CA SER A 414 12.38 12.88 -0.13
C SER A 414 10.90 13.25 -0.23
N PRO A 415 10.01 12.30 -0.53
CA PRO A 415 8.61 12.59 -0.80
C PRO A 415 7.91 13.23 0.40
N SER A 416 8.21 12.75 1.60
CA SER A 416 7.67 13.28 2.85
C SER A 416 8.20 14.67 3.20
N LEU A 417 9.26 15.14 2.54
CA LEU A 417 9.87 16.46 2.68
C LEU A 417 9.48 17.42 1.55
N THR A 418 8.44 17.08 0.79
CA THR A 418 7.86 17.93 -0.26
C THR A 418 6.41 18.29 0.03
N GLY A 419 5.98 19.44 -0.48
CA GLY A 419 4.59 19.85 -0.48
C GLY A 419 4.27 20.71 -1.69
N HIS A 420 3.03 20.69 -2.17
CA HIS A 420 2.61 21.41 -3.36
C HIS A 420 1.46 22.36 -3.03
N LYS A 421 1.59 23.63 -3.46
CA LYS A 421 0.56 24.66 -3.27
C LYS A 421 0.73 25.77 -4.31
N ASP A 422 -0.38 26.27 -4.84
CA ASP A 422 -0.43 27.44 -5.73
C ASP A 422 0.57 27.39 -6.91
N GLY A 423 0.63 26.25 -7.60
CA GLY A 423 1.54 26.05 -8.74
C GLY A 423 3.02 25.96 -8.37
N LYS A 424 3.34 25.78 -7.09
CA LYS A 424 4.71 25.64 -6.58
C LYS A 424 4.91 24.30 -5.88
N MET A 425 6.16 23.84 -5.84
CA MET A 425 6.61 22.77 -4.95
C MET A 425 7.57 23.37 -3.93
N TYR A 426 7.29 23.13 -2.66
CA TYR A 426 8.19 23.43 -1.55
C TYR A 426 8.88 22.13 -1.16
N ALA A 427 10.18 22.18 -0.93
CA ALA A 427 10.97 21.00 -0.59
C ALA A 427 12.04 21.36 0.43
N PHE A 428 12.25 20.49 1.42
CA PHE A 428 13.42 20.61 2.28
C PHE A 428 14.61 19.93 1.60
N ASP A 429 15.66 20.71 1.29
CA ASP A 429 16.92 20.20 0.76
C ASP A 429 17.80 19.74 1.92
N VAL A 430 17.94 18.42 2.08
CA VAL A 430 18.68 17.82 3.21
C VAL A 430 20.20 18.01 3.12
N LYS A 431 20.72 18.41 1.95
CA LYS A 431 22.15 18.67 1.77
C LYS A 431 22.49 20.10 2.14
N GLU A 432 21.58 21.04 1.88
CA GLU A 432 21.76 22.45 2.19
C GLU A 432 21.08 22.88 3.50
N ASP A 433 20.39 21.98 4.19
CA ASP A 433 19.60 22.24 5.41
C ASP A 433 18.58 23.38 5.23
N LYS A 434 17.98 23.53 4.04
CA LYS A 434 17.15 24.69 3.69
C LYS A 434 15.85 24.30 3.01
N LEU A 435 14.81 25.11 3.22
CA LEU A 435 13.60 25.05 2.40
C LEU A 435 13.86 25.72 1.04
N LYS A 436 13.51 25.01 -0.02
CA LYS A 436 13.51 25.45 -1.41
C LYS A 436 12.08 25.64 -1.88
N VAL A 437 11.90 26.53 -2.85
CA VAL A 437 10.65 26.68 -3.60
C VAL A 437 10.95 26.57 -5.09
N LEU A 438 10.22 25.71 -5.77
CA LEU A 438 10.23 25.49 -7.21
C LEU A 438 8.92 26.02 -7.79
N ASP A 439 9.02 26.98 -8.70
CA ASP A 439 7.88 27.43 -9.50
C ASP A 439 7.68 26.49 -10.70
N LYS A 440 6.52 25.84 -10.77
CA LYS A 440 6.24 24.81 -11.80
C LYS A 440 6.01 25.42 -13.19
N SER A 441 5.67 26.70 -13.27
CA SER A 441 5.42 27.39 -14.53
C SER A 441 6.72 27.82 -15.19
N SER A 442 7.62 28.45 -14.44
CA SER A 442 8.91 28.91 -14.94
C SER A 442 10.00 27.83 -14.87
N GLY A 443 9.83 26.79 -14.03
CA GLY A 443 10.85 25.78 -13.76
C GLY A 443 12.02 26.31 -12.93
N THR A 444 11.87 27.45 -12.25
CA THR A 444 12.95 28.07 -11.46
C THR A 444 12.89 27.65 -10.00
N VAL A 445 14.04 27.31 -9.41
CA VAL A 445 14.20 27.02 -7.97
C VAL A 445 14.93 28.16 -7.26
N SER A 446 14.49 28.49 -6.05
CA SER A 446 15.18 29.43 -5.15
C SER A 446 15.13 28.96 -3.69
N ASP A 447 15.99 29.54 -2.86
CA ASP A 447 15.86 29.42 -1.40
C ASP A 447 14.53 30.06 -0.98
N PHE A 448 13.70 29.28 -0.31
CA PHE A 448 12.53 29.79 0.40
C PHE A 448 12.93 30.26 1.78
N SER A 449 13.68 29.44 2.54
CA SER A 449 14.19 29.85 3.85
C SER A 449 15.47 30.68 3.75
N SER A 450 15.54 31.74 4.56
CA SER A 450 16.74 32.58 4.67
C SER A 450 17.84 31.98 5.56
N VAL A 451 17.48 30.97 6.37
CA VAL A 451 18.36 30.30 7.33
C VAL A 451 18.40 28.79 7.10
N GLU A 452 19.48 28.16 7.55
CA GLU A 452 19.59 26.71 7.67
C GLU A 452 18.79 26.21 8.88
N LEU A 453 18.11 25.08 8.75
CA LEU A 453 17.40 24.38 9.82
C LEU A 453 18.19 23.15 10.26
N LYS A 454 18.71 23.15 11.49
CA LYS A 454 19.49 22.04 12.04
C LYS A 454 18.81 21.45 13.24
N PHE A 455 18.33 20.21 13.10
CA PHE A 455 17.67 19.49 14.18
C PHE A 455 18.66 18.98 15.23
N GLU A 456 18.20 18.93 16.47
CA GLU A 456 18.94 18.44 17.62
C GLU A 456 18.76 16.91 17.77
N GLY A 457 19.52 16.29 18.67
CA GLY A 457 19.41 14.85 18.95
C GLY A 457 19.97 13.93 17.84
N LYS A 458 20.72 14.49 16.88
CA LYS A 458 21.16 13.79 15.65
C LYS A 458 19.99 13.33 14.78
N GLU A 459 18.88 14.04 14.84
CA GLU A 459 17.76 13.83 13.93
C GLU A 459 17.92 14.69 12.67
N SER A 460 17.25 14.29 11.60
CA SER A 460 17.07 15.08 10.39
C SER A 460 15.57 15.23 10.13
N PRO A 461 15.13 16.28 9.42
CA PRO A 461 13.75 16.38 8.97
C PRO A 461 13.30 15.10 8.27
N ASN A 462 12.10 14.63 8.63
CA ASN A 462 11.47 13.50 7.96
C ASN A 462 10.07 13.81 7.44
N GLN A 463 9.50 14.97 7.79
CA GLN A 463 8.20 15.41 7.33
C GLN A 463 8.14 16.92 7.13
N LEU A 464 7.45 17.34 6.06
CA LEU A 464 7.08 18.71 5.73
C LEU A 464 5.56 18.80 5.57
N GLU A 465 4.95 19.84 6.13
CA GLU A 465 3.53 20.14 6.00
C GLU A 465 3.33 21.60 5.58
N ILE A 466 2.63 21.82 4.46
CA ILE A 466 2.20 23.17 4.05
C ILE A 466 0.92 23.51 4.79
N ARG A 467 0.91 24.68 5.43
CA ARG A 467 -0.18 25.16 6.27
C ARG A 467 -0.63 26.56 5.83
N GLY A 468 -1.68 27.10 6.47
CA GLY A 468 -2.13 28.47 6.21
C GLY A 468 -1.17 29.52 6.76
N ASP A 469 -0.54 29.21 7.89
CA ASP A 469 0.41 30.03 8.64
C ASP A 469 1.86 29.87 8.19
N GLY A 470 2.17 28.87 7.35
CA GLY A 470 3.51 28.69 6.79
C GLY A 470 3.85 27.26 6.43
N ILE A 471 5.12 26.89 6.60
CA ILE A 471 5.66 25.55 6.32
C ILE A 471 6.21 24.95 7.61
N PHE A 472 5.54 23.91 8.10
CA PHE A 472 5.95 23.16 9.27
C PHE A 472 6.88 22.02 8.84
N VAL A 473 8.00 21.87 9.55
CA VAL A 473 9.00 20.83 9.30
C VAL A 473 9.29 20.13 10.62
N ASN A 474 9.28 18.80 10.63
CA ASN A 474 9.50 18.03 11.86
C ASN A 474 10.27 16.72 11.65
N SER A 475 10.69 16.18 12.78
CA SER A 475 11.17 14.81 12.98
C SER A 475 10.47 14.22 14.21
N ASP A 476 10.92 13.09 14.74
CA ASP A 476 10.35 12.47 15.93
C ASP A 476 10.34 13.40 17.16
N GLN A 477 11.40 14.20 17.34
CA GLN A 477 11.63 15.00 18.54
C GLN A 477 11.84 16.49 18.25
N ASN A 478 11.94 16.89 16.97
CA ASN A 478 12.13 18.27 16.58
C ASN A 478 10.90 18.80 15.83
N VAL A 479 10.56 20.06 16.10
CA VAL A 479 9.50 20.79 15.41
C VAL A 479 10.00 22.18 15.03
N ALA A 480 9.67 22.63 13.82
CA ALA A 480 9.98 23.97 13.34
C ALA A 480 8.87 24.50 12.42
N LEU A 481 8.68 25.82 12.42
CA LEU A 481 7.73 26.50 11.53
C LEU A 481 8.42 27.68 10.87
N PHE A 482 8.33 27.74 9.54
CA PHE A 482 8.66 28.92 8.75
C PHE A 482 7.37 29.63 8.36
N ASP A 483 7.34 30.96 8.39
CA ASP A 483 6.21 31.71 7.87
C ASP A 483 6.14 31.66 6.34
N ASN A 484 5.08 32.25 5.77
CA ASN A 484 4.88 32.32 4.32
C ASN A 484 5.94 33.16 3.56
N SER A 485 6.82 33.89 4.28
CA SER A 485 7.95 34.62 3.72
C SER A 485 9.27 33.83 3.77
N GLY A 486 9.28 32.67 4.43
CA GLY A 486 10.46 31.86 4.65
C GLY A 486 11.30 32.25 5.86
N SER A 487 10.73 33.06 6.78
CA SER A 487 11.36 33.40 8.05
C SER A 487 11.07 32.32 9.10
N LEU A 488 12.09 31.85 9.82
CA LEU A 488 11.92 30.86 10.89
C LEU A 488 11.20 31.50 12.09
N LEU A 489 10.00 31.02 12.42
CA LEU A 489 9.21 31.50 13.55
C LEU A 489 9.64 30.84 14.86
N TYR A 490 9.83 29.52 14.85
CA TYR A 490 10.34 28.77 15.98
C TYR A 490 11.03 27.47 15.55
N GLN A 491 11.86 26.95 16.44
CA GLN A 491 12.36 25.58 16.43
C GLN A 491 12.45 25.09 17.88
N ASN A 492 11.92 23.90 18.18
CA ASN A 492 12.01 23.29 19.50
C ASN A 492 12.39 21.81 19.41
N TYR A 493 13.13 21.32 20.40
CA TYR A 493 13.52 19.93 20.58
C TYR A 493 13.00 19.40 21.92
N TYR A 494 12.42 18.19 21.89
CA TYR A 494 11.90 17.50 23.06
C TYR A 494 12.65 16.18 23.20
N GLU A 495 13.37 15.95 24.30
CA GLU A 495 14.23 14.76 24.40
C GLU A 495 13.43 13.46 24.48
N ALA A 496 13.81 12.45 23.68
CA ALA A 496 13.19 11.13 23.71
C ALA A 496 13.51 10.35 25.00
N PRO A 497 12.61 9.47 25.47
CA PRO A 497 12.98 8.48 26.48
C PRO A 497 14.04 7.52 25.92
N ARG A 498 14.97 7.06 26.78
CA ARG A 498 16.06 6.13 26.40
C ARG A 498 15.61 4.68 26.10
N GLU A 499 14.32 4.38 26.20
CA GLU A 499 13.77 3.01 26.08
C GLU A 499 13.03 2.84 24.74
N PRO A 500 13.56 2.07 23.77
CA PRO A 500 12.99 1.93 22.42
C PRO A 500 11.55 1.39 22.39
N GLY A 501 11.17 0.54 23.35
CA GLY A 501 9.84 -0.10 23.40
C GLY A 501 8.69 0.87 23.64
N LEU A 502 8.96 2.05 24.20
CA LEU A 502 7.93 3.06 24.48
C LEU A 502 7.35 3.68 23.21
N LYS A 503 8.08 3.66 22.08
CA LYS A 503 7.67 4.36 20.85
C LYS A 503 6.70 3.54 19.98
N ARG A 504 6.52 2.24 20.24
CA ARG A 504 5.83 1.32 19.31
C ARG A 504 4.40 1.75 18.97
N ALA A 505 3.61 2.15 19.96
CA ALA A 505 2.23 2.57 19.75
C ALA A 505 2.13 3.89 18.96
N LEU A 506 3.00 4.86 19.26
CA LEU A 506 3.07 6.12 18.52
C LEU A 506 3.53 5.91 17.07
N LEU A 507 4.57 5.09 16.85
CA LEU A 507 5.06 4.74 15.51
C LEU A 507 4.00 4.01 14.69
N TYR A 508 3.28 3.08 15.31
CA TYR A 508 2.16 2.40 14.66
C TYR A 508 1.07 3.38 14.24
N ALA A 509 0.67 4.30 15.12
CA ALA A 509 -0.35 5.30 14.82
C ALA A 509 0.10 6.25 13.69
N GLN A 510 1.35 6.70 13.70
CA GLN A 510 1.95 7.51 12.64
C GLN A 510 1.99 6.77 11.31
N ALA A 511 2.36 5.48 11.31
CA ALA A 511 2.36 4.65 10.11
C ALA A 511 0.95 4.46 9.53
N VAL A 512 -0.06 4.24 10.37
CA VAL A 512 -1.47 4.17 9.95
C VAL A 512 -1.91 5.49 9.32
N ARG A 513 -1.63 6.63 9.97
CA ARG A 513 -1.98 7.95 9.42
C ARG A 513 -1.26 8.21 8.09
N ALA A 514 0.03 7.90 8.01
CA ALA A 514 0.83 8.03 6.80
C ALA A 514 0.31 7.13 5.67
N ALA A 515 -0.18 5.91 5.96
CA ALA A 515 -0.80 5.04 4.97
C ALA A 515 -2.08 5.65 4.39
N TYR A 516 -2.93 6.27 5.22
CA TYR A 516 -4.12 6.99 4.72
C TYR A 516 -3.78 8.20 3.85
N ILE A 517 -2.79 8.99 4.25
CA ILE A 517 -2.31 10.15 3.48
C ILE A 517 -1.63 9.67 2.18
N GLY A 518 -0.77 8.65 2.25
CA GLY A 518 -0.08 8.06 1.11
C GLY A 518 -1.05 7.43 0.12
N ALA A 519 -2.09 6.74 0.59
CA ALA A 519 -3.17 6.24 -0.27
C ALA A 519 -3.88 7.38 -1.01
N SER A 520 -4.00 8.59 -0.45
CA SER A 520 -4.51 9.74 -1.20
C SER A 520 -3.54 10.20 -2.31
N ALA A 521 -2.23 10.17 -2.07
CA ALA A 521 -1.21 10.55 -3.04
C ALA A 521 -1.02 9.50 -4.17
N TYR A 522 -1.24 8.22 -3.86
CA TYR A 522 -1.18 7.12 -4.84
C TYR A 522 -2.53 6.84 -5.53
N ALA A 523 -3.68 6.97 -4.85
CA ALA A 523 -4.99 6.95 -5.51
C ALA A 523 -5.15 8.17 -6.43
N ALA A 524 -4.53 9.29 -6.08
CA ALA A 524 -4.38 10.44 -6.97
C ALA A 524 -3.64 10.16 -8.29
N SER A 525 -2.73 9.19 -8.33
CA SER A 525 -1.99 8.85 -9.55
C SER A 525 -2.54 7.61 -10.26
N GLY A 526 -3.03 6.62 -9.50
CA GLY A 526 -3.56 5.34 -10.01
C GLY A 526 -5.09 5.29 -10.18
N ALA A 527 -5.87 5.85 -9.25
CA ALA A 527 -7.34 5.84 -9.36
C ALA A 527 -7.84 6.85 -10.42
N PHE A 528 -7.10 7.92 -10.69
CA PHE A 528 -7.37 8.83 -11.82
C PHE A 528 -7.19 8.17 -13.20
N GLN A 529 -6.47 7.04 -13.28
CA GLN A 529 -6.37 6.26 -14.52
C GLN A 529 -7.52 5.26 -14.68
N ALA A 530 -8.13 4.82 -13.58
CA ALA A 530 -9.20 3.82 -13.58
C ALA A 530 -10.61 4.43 -13.51
N ALA A 531 -10.77 5.61 -12.90
CA ALA A 531 -12.05 6.30 -12.72
C ALA A 531 -12.19 7.51 -13.69
N THR A 532 -12.70 7.20 -14.89
CA THR A 532 -13.46 8.10 -15.79
C THR A 532 -12.67 9.09 -16.70
N PRO A 533 -12.95 9.11 -18.03
CA PRO A 533 -12.25 9.95 -19.02
C PRO A 533 -12.64 11.45 -19.03
N GLN A 534 -13.19 12.04 -17.96
CA GLN A 534 -13.75 13.42 -18.01
C GLN A 534 -13.55 14.31 -16.76
N VAL A 535 -12.58 14.04 -15.87
CA VAL A 535 -12.23 15.04 -14.85
C VAL A 535 -11.20 16.01 -15.41
N LYS A 536 -11.60 17.27 -15.62
CA LYS A 536 -10.68 18.38 -15.86
C LYS A 536 -9.81 18.55 -14.60
N GLN A 537 -8.51 18.57 -14.83
CA GLN A 537 -7.43 18.36 -13.86
C GLN A 537 -7.18 19.54 -12.90
N GLU A 538 -8.21 20.31 -12.51
CA GLU A 538 -8.00 21.56 -11.74
C GLU A 538 -8.71 21.66 -10.38
N ASP A 539 -9.53 20.70 -9.95
CA ASP A 539 -10.19 20.78 -8.63
C ASP A 539 -9.72 19.71 -7.64
N ALA A 540 -9.56 20.14 -6.39
CA ALA A 540 -8.82 19.52 -5.30
C ALA A 540 -8.87 17.97 -5.26
N LEU A 541 -7.68 17.37 -5.39
CA LEU A 541 -7.37 15.94 -5.37
C LEU A 541 -8.06 15.14 -4.24
N ALA A 542 -8.32 15.77 -3.10
CA ALA A 542 -9.04 15.16 -1.98
C ALA A 542 -10.54 14.99 -2.24
N GLY A 543 -11.18 15.94 -2.95
CA GLY A 543 -12.60 15.90 -3.30
C GLY A 543 -12.93 14.79 -4.29
N ALA A 544 -12.11 14.66 -5.35
CA ALA A 544 -12.30 13.63 -6.38
C ALA A 544 -12.09 12.19 -5.86
N ILE A 545 -11.17 11.97 -4.90
CA ILE A 545 -10.97 10.67 -4.25
C ILE A 545 -12.17 10.30 -3.36
N VAL A 546 -12.68 11.27 -2.59
CA VAL A 546 -13.90 11.09 -1.78
C VAL A 546 -15.13 10.84 -2.66
N GLU A 547 -15.24 11.53 -3.79
CA GLU A 547 -16.30 11.31 -4.78
C GLU A 547 -16.19 9.95 -5.48
N GLY A 548 -14.98 9.49 -5.84
CA GLY A 548 -14.76 8.17 -6.43
C GLY A 548 -15.09 7.02 -5.48
N VAL A 549 -14.77 7.16 -4.19
CA VAL A 549 -15.23 6.25 -3.13
C VAL A 549 -16.76 6.35 -2.95
N GLY A 550 -17.33 7.54 -3.11
CA GLY A 550 -18.78 7.77 -3.12
C GLY A 550 -19.51 7.18 -4.34
N GLN A 551 -18.86 7.07 -5.49
CA GLN A 551 -19.39 6.39 -6.68
C GLN A 551 -19.32 4.87 -6.53
N ALA A 552 -18.22 4.34 -5.98
CA ALA A 552 -18.14 2.93 -5.57
C ALA A 552 -19.24 2.55 -4.57
N TYR A 553 -19.64 3.50 -3.71
CA TYR A 553 -20.80 3.37 -2.81
C TYR A 553 -22.15 3.32 -3.55
N GLY A 554 -22.32 4.10 -4.62
CA GLY A 554 -23.52 4.04 -5.47
C GLY A 554 -23.68 2.69 -6.18
N GLU A 555 -22.58 2.04 -6.54
CA GLU A 555 -22.59 0.72 -7.21
C GLU A 555 -22.85 -0.46 -6.25
N LEU A 556 -22.45 -0.35 -4.97
CA LEU A 556 -22.70 -1.40 -3.96
C LEU A 556 -24.16 -1.45 -3.48
N GLY A 557 -24.88 -0.33 -3.51
CA GLY A 557 -26.33 -0.26 -3.30
C GLY A 557 -26.88 -0.93 -2.02
N ASP A 558 -28.17 -1.28 -2.03
CA ASP A 558 -28.85 -1.95 -0.91
C ASP A 558 -28.36 -3.39 -0.64
N ALA A 559 -27.73 -4.02 -1.64
CA ALA A 559 -27.30 -5.42 -1.63
C ALA A 559 -26.01 -5.70 -0.82
N ALA A 560 -25.25 -4.68 -0.45
CA ALA A 560 -24.06 -4.84 0.38
C ALA A 560 -24.40 -5.20 1.84
N SER A 561 -23.63 -6.10 2.44
CA SER A 561 -23.80 -6.43 3.87
C SER A 561 -23.51 -5.26 4.79
N ASP A 562 -24.04 -5.35 6.01
CA ASP A 562 -23.75 -4.39 7.09
C ASP A 562 -22.26 -4.25 7.36
N PHE A 563 -21.49 -5.34 7.25
CA PHE A 563 -20.04 -5.31 7.40
C PHE A 563 -19.37 -4.47 6.32
N ALA A 564 -19.72 -4.69 5.05
CA ALA A 564 -19.20 -3.91 3.93
C ALA A 564 -19.54 -2.42 4.11
N LYS A 565 -20.81 -2.11 4.37
CA LYS A 565 -21.29 -0.74 4.60
C LYS A 565 -20.51 -0.03 5.71
N LYS A 566 -20.34 -0.68 6.87
CA LYS A 566 -19.56 -0.12 8.00
C LYS A 566 -18.08 0.03 7.67
N SER A 567 -17.48 -0.95 6.98
CA SER A 567 -16.07 -0.91 6.56
C SER A 567 -15.79 0.33 5.70
N PHE A 568 -16.63 0.60 4.70
CA PHE A 568 -16.50 1.77 3.84
C PHE A 568 -16.77 3.08 4.57
N GLN A 569 -17.79 3.12 5.44
CA GLN A 569 -18.08 4.31 6.27
C GLN A 569 -16.88 4.68 7.14
N GLN A 570 -16.28 3.71 7.81
CA GLN A 570 -15.10 3.93 8.66
C GLN A 570 -13.88 4.32 7.84
N ALA A 571 -13.60 3.63 6.73
CA ALA A 571 -12.50 3.99 5.85
C ALA A 571 -12.63 5.44 5.32
N SER A 572 -13.84 5.84 4.91
CA SER A 572 -14.12 7.20 4.41
C SER A 572 -13.98 8.26 5.50
N ALA A 573 -14.54 8.00 6.70
CA ALA A 573 -14.44 8.90 7.84
C ALA A 573 -12.98 9.11 8.26
N ARG A 574 -12.21 8.03 8.34
CA ARG A 574 -10.80 8.06 8.72
C ARG A 574 -9.91 8.67 7.65
N PHE A 575 -10.20 8.41 6.38
CA PHE A 575 -9.55 9.10 5.27
C PHE A 575 -9.76 10.61 5.38
N LYS A 576 -11.02 11.06 5.49
CA LYS A 576 -11.34 12.49 5.69
C LYS A 576 -10.61 13.09 6.90
N ALA A 577 -10.63 12.42 8.04
CA ALA A 577 -9.94 12.88 9.25
C ALA A 577 -8.41 12.95 9.07
N SER A 578 -7.81 12.00 8.36
CA SER A 578 -6.36 11.98 8.11
C SER A 578 -5.88 13.13 7.21
N THR A 579 -6.73 13.58 6.27
CA THR A 579 -6.45 14.71 5.37
C THR A 579 -6.56 16.08 6.05
N GLN A 580 -7.20 16.17 7.21
CA GLN A 580 -7.27 17.43 7.95
C GLN A 580 -5.91 17.70 8.61
N ALA A 581 -5.34 18.86 8.29
CA ALA A 581 -4.15 19.36 8.98
C ALA A 581 -4.49 19.57 10.46
N ARG A 582 -3.80 18.85 11.35
CA ARG A 582 -3.91 19.07 12.79
C ARG A 582 -2.98 20.18 13.22
N ASP A 583 -3.44 21.00 14.14
CA ASP A 583 -2.63 22.07 14.74
C ASP A 583 -1.69 21.57 15.84
N PHE A 584 -1.58 20.24 16.03
CA PHE A 584 -0.66 19.64 16.98
C PHE A 584 0.02 18.38 16.44
N MET A 585 1.13 18.01 17.09
CA MET A 585 1.88 16.76 16.94
C MET A 585 2.04 16.10 18.30
N MET A 586 1.94 14.77 18.34
CA MET A 586 2.25 13.99 19.53
C MET A 586 3.72 13.63 19.58
N ILE A 587 4.38 13.93 20.71
CA ILE A 587 5.79 13.60 20.93
C ILE A 587 5.93 12.86 22.26
N LEU A 588 6.43 11.64 22.21
CA LEU A 588 6.83 10.91 23.41
C LEU A 588 8.12 11.51 23.97
N SER A 589 8.07 12.00 25.21
CA SER A 589 9.21 12.64 25.89
C SER A 589 9.25 12.31 27.38
N ARG A 590 10.18 12.92 28.12
CA ARG A 590 10.31 12.84 29.58
C ARG A 590 9.99 14.18 30.23
N LYS A 591 9.40 14.11 31.43
CA LYS A 591 9.24 15.27 32.32
C LYS A 591 10.17 15.22 33.53
N GLU A 592 10.13 16.29 34.34
CA GLU A 592 10.79 16.35 35.64
C GLU A 592 10.49 15.11 36.49
N GLY A 593 11.50 14.60 37.19
CA GLY A 593 11.39 13.36 37.97
C GLY A 593 11.43 12.06 37.15
N ASN A 594 11.86 12.12 35.88
CA ASN A 594 12.11 10.97 35.00
C ASN A 594 10.83 10.14 34.72
N GLN A 595 9.71 10.83 34.56
CA GLN A 595 8.42 10.22 34.20
C GLN A 595 8.20 10.35 32.68
N ASN A 596 7.64 9.33 32.06
CA ASN A 596 7.34 9.31 30.63
C ASN A 596 6.02 10.04 30.37
N ALA A 597 5.94 10.81 29.29
CA ALA A 597 4.72 11.51 28.92
C ALA A 597 4.56 11.57 27.40
N LEU A 598 3.31 11.59 26.96
CA LEU A 598 2.95 11.96 25.59
C LEU A 598 2.61 13.44 25.58
N LEU A 599 3.45 14.23 24.92
CA LEU A 599 3.29 15.67 24.79
C LEU A 599 2.39 15.97 23.59
N LYS A 600 1.39 16.83 23.78
CA LYS A 600 0.65 17.47 22.70
C LYS A 600 1.35 18.78 22.36
N VAL A 601 2.14 18.79 21.29
CA VAL A 601 2.92 19.95 20.85
C VAL A 601 2.15 20.71 19.79
N ASN A 602 1.87 21.98 20.03
CA ASN A 602 1.21 22.88 19.09
C ASN A 602 2.12 23.20 17.91
N LYS A 603 1.64 23.02 16.67
CA LYS A 603 2.40 23.29 15.43
C LYS A 603 2.43 24.77 15.02
N ILE A 604 1.67 25.63 15.68
CA ILE A 604 1.68 27.08 15.44
C ILE A 604 2.68 27.76 16.36
N THR A 605 2.78 27.30 17.61
CA THR A 605 3.65 27.92 18.63
C THR A 605 4.91 27.13 18.93
N GLY A 606 4.95 25.85 18.54
CA GLY A 606 6.01 24.90 18.86
C GLY A 606 6.03 24.44 20.31
N LYS A 607 5.11 24.91 21.16
CA LYS A 607 5.09 24.64 22.60
C LYS A 607 4.20 23.45 22.92
N VAL A 608 4.43 22.83 24.07
CA VAL A 608 3.49 21.86 24.65
C VAL A 608 2.23 22.61 25.08
N ASP A 609 1.06 22.19 24.62
CA ASP A 609 -0.23 22.68 25.11
C ASP A 609 -0.65 21.91 26.36
N THR A 610 -0.50 20.58 26.32
CA THR A 610 -0.89 19.64 27.38
C THR A 610 -0.13 18.31 27.21
N PHE A 611 -0.27 17.40 28.16
CA PHE A 611 0.37 16.08 28.12
C PHE A 611 -0.49 15.00 28.76
N ILE A 612 -0.17 13.74 28.43
CA ILE A 612 -0.69 12.55 29.11
C ILE A 612 0.46 11.91 29.88
N ASP A 613 0.29 11.76 31.19
CA ASP A 613 1.27 11.12 32.06
C ASP A 613 1.21 9.60 31.88
N LEU A 614 2.33 8.98 31.49
CA LEU A 614 2.48 7.53 31.38
C LEU A 614 3.18 6.93 32.61
N GLY A 615 3.43 7.75 33.63
CA GLY A 615 4.07 7.35 34.87
C GLY A 615 5.54 6.98 34.72
N LYS A 616 6.00 6.10 35.62
CA LYS A 616 7.40 5.64 35.70
C LYS A 616 7.60 4.24 35.12
N GLU A 617 6.56 3.64 34.57
CA GLU A 617 6.67 2.30 34.00
C GLU A 617 7.65 2.31 32.83
N LYS A 618 8.45 1.23 32.75
CA LYS A 618 9.39 1.05 31.63
C LYS A 618 8.65 0.77 30.32
N THR A 619 7.49 0.12 30.42
CA THR A 619 6.66 -0.31 29.29
C THR A 619 5.17 -0.03 29.60
N PRO A 620 4.76 1.24 29.77
CA PRO A 620 3.36 1.64 29.85
C PRO A 620 2.62 1.03 28.66
N ASN A 621 1.51 0.39 28.97
CA ASN A 621 0.61 -0.11 27.96
C ASN A 621 -0.33 1.03 27.55
N TYR A 622 -0.19 1.50 26.30
CA TYR A 622 -1.04 2.53 25.72
C TYR A 622 -1.25 2.30 24.21
N ALA A 623 -2.31 2.87 23.65
CA ALA A 623 -2.55 2.94 22.21
C ALA A 623 -2.91 4.37 21.81
N VAL A 624 -2.64 4.71 20.55
CA VAL A 624 -2.90 6.05 19.98
C VAL A 624 -3.72 5.88 18.70
N ASP A 625 -4.81 6.63 18.61
CA ASP A 625 -5.47 6.90 17.33
C ASP A 625 -5.11 8.32 16.89
N ASP A 626 -4.05 8.44 16.09
CA ASP A 626 -3.59 9.75 15.60
C ASP A 626 -4.53 10.34 14.55
N VAL A 627 -5.43 9.54 13.97
CA VAL A 627 -6.47 10.02 13.05
C VAL A 627 -7.59 10.72 13.83
N ALA A 628 -8.02 10.15 14.95
CA ALA A 628 -9.07 10.72 15.80
C ALA A 628 -8.54 11.66 16.91
N GLY A 629 -7.25 11.60 17.24
CA GLY A 629 -6.68 12.30 18.40
C GLY A 629 -7.06 11.71 19.72
N LEU A 630 -7.09 10.38 19.78
CA LEU A 630 -7.39 9.67 21.00
C LEU A 630 -6.14 8.95 21.49
N VAL A 631 -6.00 8.89 22.81
CA VAL A 631 -5.00 8.07 23.47
C VAL A 631 -5.72 7.21 24.49
N PHE A 632 -5.37 5.94 24.53
CA PHE A 632 -5.86 4.97 25.49
C PHE A 632 -4.70 4.51 26.36
N TYR A 633 -4.87 4.55 27.67
CA TYR A 633 -3.81 4.17 28.62
C TYR A 633 -4.34 3.19 29.65
N GLN A 634 -3.57 2.14 29.94
CA GLN A 634 -3.87 1.21 31.01
C GLN A 634 -3.56 1.86 32.36
N THR A 635 -4.59 2.24 33.12
CA THR A 635 -4.46 2.89 34.43
C THR A 635 -4.56 1.91 35.60
N GLY A 636 -4.92 0.65 35.34
CA GLY A 636 -4.97 -0.43 36.33
C GLY A 636 -4.94 -1.81 35.66
N LEU A 637 -4.91 -2.88 36.46
CA LEU A 637 -4.79 -4.26 35.94
C LEU A 637 -5.86 -4.57 34.88
N GLY A 638 -7.13 -4.24 35.14
CA GLY A 638 -8.26 -4.41 34.22
C GLY A 638 -8.89 -3.10 33.78
N THR A 639 -8.16 -1.98 33.86
CA THR A 639 -8.74 -0.64 33.64
C THR A 639 -8.00 0.10 32.54
N VAL A 640 -8.74 0.62 31.58
CA VAL A 640 -8.24 1.52 30.53
C VAL A 640 -8.95 2.87 30.61
N ALA A 641 -8.20 3.94 30.37
CA ALA A 641 -8.71 5.32 30.31
C ALA A 641 -8.53 5.89 28.91
N GLY A 642 -9.52 6.63 28.44
CA GLY A 642 -9.48 7.37 27.17
C GLY A 642 -9.22 8.85 27.39
N TYR A 643 -8.38 9.43 26.54
CA TYR A 643 -8.04 10.86 26.53
C TYR A 643 -8.30 11.44 25.14
N GLN A 644 -8.96 12.60 25.09
CA GLN A 644 -9.17 13.36 23.86
C GLN A 644 -8.12 14.45 23.74
N LEU A 645 -7.55 14.57 22.55
CA LEU A 645 -6.62 15.62 22.18
C LEU A 645 -7.36 16.63 21.29
N ASP A 646 -8.08 17.56 21.91
CA ASP A 646 -8.79 18.68 21.26
C ASP A 646 -7.82 19.82 20.95
#